data_AF-A0A3M2HZ19-F1
#
_entry.id   AF-A0A3M2HZ19-F1
#
_cell.length_a   1.000
_cell.length_b   1.000
_cell.length_c   1.000
_cell.angle_alpha   90.00
_cell.angle_beta   90.00
_cell.angle_gamma   90.00
#
_symmetry.space_group_name_H-M   'P 1'
#
loop_
_entity.id
_entity.type
_entity.pdbx_description
1 polymer ?
#
loop_
_entity_poly.entity_id
_entity_poly.type
_entity_poly.pdbx_seq_one_letter_code
_entity_poly.pdbx_strand_id
1 'polypeptide(L)'
;MPNVFFYQLYDLYPGTGDFAHQFITVADRWLEAVAAMGGSTTPWQVPYMNYRGWHLASMTPNATGVPEPEAAGALAWLLYMAYVETGQDRYRIGAEWAMEFLDGWNTNPAYELQLPYGACIAARMNAELGTSYDVQKLVNWCFEVGPLRQWGVIVGNWGGYDVHGLVGEAPGSGNYAFAMNGFEQVGALVPLVRYDDRFARAIGKWVLNLANASRLFYSPFLPADHQDNEAWAQQYDPTGSIAYEGLRRNWNGRSPYATGDAMINGWAATNLGLYGSSHVGLLAGIIDTTDVPRILRLNTLATDYFHVPAYPTYLYFNPYPVDTTVALEVGSGMHDVYDAASNQFLLAGVSGTVRLPLPADGAVLAVIVPSGGVIGYDLDRMLIDGVVVDYHSGRAVSNHPPRIKALAAWSEVLFIGETAAVYCTAEDRDGDTLSYSWAAGGGSLTGGGATVAWTAPQNAGSYTITAVVADGRGGLDSARINLVVIDNHAPVIQTLAADPDIVMPGDSTRLTCVATDPDGDSLNYFWSAPAGTVVGSGPMVNWMAPGQAGYYRITCRAEDGRGGVTADSVGVSVGDLVGYYPFTGNAGDSSGFGNHGTVFGAVLVPDRFGRPDRAYYFDGVDDAIQVLNHPSLNFREAITVNFWMVVEEFFSREAYPISHGNWENRWKVSIIPTRRLRWTVKTDTAANNGIRDVDSQTLLQRDSLYMVTAVYDGQALRIYLNGTLDAVAPWSGRLLTTGIDLSIGQHLPGVNGYNFKGVLDDIRIYNRALSQSEIQALYAGTTGIAGDSPSGLPREPVLYPNYPNPFNPVTNVEFGIGSREWVTLKVYDLLGREVRTLVNEPKAPGIYKVQWDGTNDAGKPVASGIYLYRLRAGDRMLTRKMVLMR
;
A
#
# COMPACT_ATOMS: atom_id res chain seq x y z
N MET A 1 -20.38 11.96 16.09
CA MET A 1 -21.60 11.70 16.89
C MET A 1 -22.09 10.25 16.83
N PRO A 2 -22.31 9.59 15.67
CA PRO A 2 -22.86 8.22 15.66
C PRO A 2 -22.07 7.21 16.52
N ASN A 3 -20.74 7.29 16.54
CA ASN A 3 -19.90 6.44 17.39
C ASN A 3 -20.05 6.72 18.88
N VAL A 4 -20.30 7.97 19.28
CA VAL A 4 -20.59 8.33 20.68
C VAL A 4 -21.89 7.66 21.10
N PHE A 5 -22.94 7.76 20.29
CA PHE A 5 -24.22 7.10 20.56
C PHE A 5 -24.08 5.58 20.61
N PHE A 6 -23.29 5.01 19.71
CA PHE A 6 -22.99 3.59 19.76
C PHE A 6 -22.30 3.19 21.07
N TYR A 7 -21.35 3.98 21.58
CA TYR A 7 -20.69 3.71 22.87
C TYR A 7 -21.66 3.83 24.06
N GLN A 8 -22.57 4.80 24.02
CA GLN A 8 -23.64 4.93 25.03
C GLN A 8 -24.57 3.70 25.03
N LEU A 9 -24.92 3.20 23.84
CA LEU A 9 -25.70 1.96 23.70
C LEU A 9 -24.91 0.72 24.14
N TYR A 10 -23.60 0.70 23.88
CA TYR A 10 -22.71 -0.37 24.33
C TYR A 10 -22.70 -0.46 25.86
N ASP A 11 -22.52 0.68 26.56
CA ASP A 11 -22.51 0.73 28.03
C ASP A 11 -23.82 0.20 28.64
N LEU A 12 -24.96 0.59 28.06
CA LEU A 12 -26.28 0.16 28.53
C LEU A 12 -26.62 -1.30 28.17
N TYR A 13 -26.12 -1.78 27.03
CA TYR A 13 -26.50 -3.08 26.47
C TYR A 13 -25.31 -3.86 25.89
N PRO A 14 -24.26 -4.15 26.69
CA PRO A 14 -22.99 -4.69 26.20
C PRO A 14 -23.12 -6.09 25.57
N GLY A 15 -24.15 -6.85 25.96
CA GLY A 15 -24.43 -8.19 25.43
C GLY A 15 -25.15 -8.23 24.08
N THR A 16 -25.33 -7.10 23.40
CA THR A 16 -26.11 -7.04 22.15
C THR A 16 -25.27 -7.38 20.93
N GLY A 17 -25.54 -8.53 20.31
CA GLY A 17 -24.93 -8.89 19.02
C GLY A 17 -23.40 -8.85 19.05
N ASP A 18 -22.82 -8.08 18.13
CA ASP A 18 -21.36 -7.95 17.95
C ASP A 18 -20.80 -6.61 18.50
N PHE A 19 -21.48 -6.05 19.50
CA PHE A 19 -21.15 -4.76 20.08
C PHE A 19 -19.71 -4.67 20.61
N ALA A 20 -19.21 -5.71 21.28
CA ALA A 20 -17.84 -5.73 21.80
C ALA A 20 -16.78 -5.62 20.69
N HIS A 21 -16.96 -6.33 19.57
CA HIS A 21 -16.03 -6.23 18.44
C HIS A 21 -16.10 -4.85 17.77
N GLN A 22 -17.30 -4.32 17.56
CA GLN A 22 -17.51 -3.00 16.97
C GLN A 22 -16.92 -1.89 17.86
N PHE A 23 -17.07 -1.99 19.19
CA PHE A 23 -16.52 -1.06 20.16
C PHE A 23 -15.00 -0.90 20.01
N ILE A 24 -14.28 -2.02 20.01
CA ILE A 24 -12.82 -2.05 19.82
C ILE A 24 -12.42 -1.57 18.42
N THR A 25 -13.15 -2.00 17.38
CA THR A 25 -12.86 -1.61 16.00
C THR A 25 -12.99 -0.10 15.79
N VAL A 26 -14.00 0.53 16.39
CA VAL A 26 -14.17 1.99 16.38
C VAL A 26 -13.00 2.67 17.08
N ALA A 27 -12.59 2.19 18.26
CA ALA A 27 -11.45 2.76 18.99
C ALA A 27 -10.15 2.66 18.18
N ASP A 28 -9.89 1.48 17.59
CA ASP A 28 -8.70 1.23 16.77
C ASP A 28 -8.62 2.16 15.55
N ARG A 29 -9.74 2.32 14.84
CA ARG A 29 -9.81 3.21 13.66
C ARG A 29 -9.59 4.67 14.03
N TRP A 30 -10.17 5.14 15.13
CA TRP A 30 -9.95 6.53 15.55
C TRP A 30 -8.57 6.77 16.13
N LEU A 31 -7.99 5.81 16.85
CA LEU A 31 -6.61 5.90 17.31
C LEU A 31 -5.64 6.00 16.13
N GLU A 32 -5.82 5.16 15.10
CA GLU A 32 -5.04 5.23 13.85
C GLU A 32 -5.22 6.59 13.15
N ALA A 33 -6.44 7.12 13.13
CA ALA A 33 -6.71 8.44 12.56
C ALA A 33 -6.01 9.57 13.33
N VAL A 34 -6.05 9.57 14.67
CA VAL A 34 -5.36 10.56 15.51
C VAL A 34 -3.85 10.48 15.32
N ALA A 35 -3.28 9.27 15.23
CA ALA A 35 -1.87 9.08 14.90
C ALA A 35 -1.52 9.62 13.50
N ALA A 36 -2.36 9.33 12.49
CA ALA A 36 -2.19 9.84 11.12
C ALA A 36 -2.34 11.38 11.01
N MET A 37 -3.02 12.02 11.95
CA MET A 37 -3.07 13.49 12.10
C MET A 37 -1.79 14.08 12.75
N GLY A 38 -0.80 13.25 13.07
CA GLY A 38 0.50 13.66 13.62
C GLY A 38 0.69 13.34 15.10
N GLY A 39 -0.22 12.60 15.73
CA GLY A 39 -0.05 12.11 17.10
C GLY A 39 1.12 11.13 17.18
N SER A 40 2.06 11.36 18.09
CA SER A 40 3.23 10.49 18.28
C SER A 40 3.66 10.45 19.74
N THR A 41 4.27 9.34 20.17
CA THR A 41 4.95 9.20 21.47
C THR A 41 6.48 9.27 21.32
N THR A 42 7.00 9.33 20.09
CA THR A 42 8.44 9.24 19.78
C THR A 42 8.91 10.40 18.86
N PRO A 43 9.08 11.63 19.38
CA PRO A 43 8.70 12.11 20.71
C PRO A 43 7.20 12.40 20.83
N TRP A 44 6.74 12.79 22.03
CA TRP A 44 5.36 13.24 22.21
C TRP A 44 5.04 14.41 21.27
N GLN A 45 4.05 14.20 20.42
CA GLN A 45 3.61 15.19 19.44
C GLN A 45 2.08 15.26 19.46
N VAL A 46 1.57 16.47 19.65
CA VAL A 46 0.14 16.75 19.59
C VAL A 46 -0.29 16.76 18.11
N PRO A 47 -1.35 16.03 17.72
CA PRO A 47 -1.87 16.00 16.36
C PRO A 47 -2.46 17.35 15.96
N TYR A 48 -2.55 17.62 14.66
CA TYR A 48 -3.31 18.77 14.14
C TYR A 48 -4.69 18.30 13.68
N MET A 49 -5.76 18.63 14.42
CA MET A 49 -7.11 18.09 14.19
C MET A 49 -8.11 19.12 13.62
N ASN A 50 -7.62 20.22 13.04
CA ASN A 50 -8.45 21.28 12.46
C ASN A 50 -8.80 20.99 10.99
N TYR A 51 -9.71 20.03 10.76
CA TYR A 51 -10.17 19.63 9.43
C TYR A 51 -11.71 19.68 9.33
N ARG A 52 -12.25 19.72 8.11
CA ARG A 52 -13.70 19.54 7.89
C ARG A 52 -14.14 18.11 8.21
N GLY A 53 -13.26 17.15 7.94
CA GLY A 53 -13.50 15.74 8.18
C GLY A 53 -12.27 14.91 7.85
N TRP A 54 -12.37 13.60 8.02
CA TRP A 54 -11.27 12.67 7.82
C TRP A 54 -11.72 11.44 7.05
N HIS A 55 -10.95 11.03 6.05
CA HIS A 55 -11.22 9.82 5.27
C HIS A 55 -10.61 8.61 5.96
N LEU A 56 -11.38 7.92 6.79
CA LEU A 56 -10.91 6.75 7.57
C LEU A 56 -10.37 5.58 6.71
N ALA A 57 -10.76 5.49 5.43
CA ALA A 57 -10.26 4.45 4.53
C ALA A 57 -8.85 4.72 4.00
N SER A 58 -8.51 5.99 3.76
CA SER A 58 -7.21 6.41 3.23
C SER A 58 -6.31 7.05 4.28
N MET A 59 -6.82 7.31 5.48
CA MET A 59 -6.18 8.09 6.54
C MET A 59 -5.67 9.45 6.05
N THR A 60 -6.52 10.18 5.33
CA THR A 60 -6.20 11.51 4.79
C THR A 60 -7.23 12.56 5.18
N PRO A 61 -6.82 13.85 5.28
CA PRO A 61 -7.72 14.93 5.65
C PRO A 61 -8.70 15.29 4.52
N ASN A 62 -9.93 15.64 4.89
CA ASN A 62 -10.80 16.49 4.09
C ASN A 62 -10.67 17.94 4.58
N ALA A 63 -9.93 18.75 3.85
CA ALA A 63 -9.69 20.16 4.19
C ALA A 63 -10.71 21.14 3.57
N THR A 64 -11.63 20.65 2.73
CA THR A 64 -12.59 21.54 2.04
C THR A 64 -13.82 21.78 2.88
N GLY A 65 -14.14 23.04 3.18
CA GLY A 65 -15.35 23.42 3.92
C GLY A 65 -15.00 24.07 5.26
N VAL A 66 -15.95 24.02 6.20
CA VAL A 66 -15.79 24.57 7.55
C VAL A 66 -15.08 23.55 8.45
N PRO A 67 -13.87 23.84 8.96
CA PRO A 67 -13.19 22.95 9.91
C PRO A 67 -13.94 22.81 11.24
N GLU A 68 -13.80 21.65 11.89
CA GLU A 68 -14.49 21.26 13.13
C GLU A 68 -13.47 20.77 14.20
N PRO A 69 -12.58 21.62 14.72
CA PRO A 69 -11.55 21.22 15.69
C PRO A 69 -12.12 20.71 17.02
N GLU A 70 -13.35 21.07 17.38
CA GLU A 70 -14.09 20.56 18.53
C GLU A 70 -14.37 19.05 18.45
N ALA A 71 -14.29 18.45 17.26
CA ALA A 71 -14.38 17.00 17.10
C ALA A 71 -13.32 16.25 17.91
N ALA A 72 -12.18 16.89 18.19
CA ALA A 72 -11.15 16.35 19.06
C ALA A 72 -11.68 16.00 20.46
N GLY A 73 -12.61 16.78 21.02
CA GLY A 73 -13.21 16.49 22.33
C GLY A 73 -14.09 15.23 22.33
N ALA A 74 -14.87 15.03 21.27
CA ALA A 74 -15.67 13.81 21.11
C ALA A 74 -14.79 12.57 20.84
N LEU A 75 -13.68 12.74 20.11
CA LEU A 75 -12.71 11.67 19.88
C LEU A 75 -11.95 11.31 21.16
N ALA A 76 -11.57 12.31 21.96
CA ALA A 76 -11.01 12.08 23.28
C ALA A 76 -11.96 11.29 24.18
N TRP A 77 -13.24 11.66 24.21
CA TRP A 77 -14.26 10.91 24.95
C TRP A 77 -14.33 9.44 24.51
N LEU A 78 -14.40 9.16 23.20
CA LEU A 78 -14.42 7.78 22.68
C LEU A 78 -13.19 6.98 23.09
N LEU A 79 -12.00 7.54 22.87
CA LEU A 79 -10.74 6.86 23.17
C LEU A 79 -10.57 6.67 24.68
N TYR A 80 -11.03 7.60 25.51
CA TYR A 80 -10.99 7.45 26.94
C TYR A 80 -11.97 6.38 27.44
N MET A 81 -13.20 6.30 26.90
CA MET A 81 -14.11 5.19 27.24
C MET A 81 -13.53 3.84 26.82
N ALA A 82 -12.86 3.76 25.67
CA ALA A 82 -12.15 2.55 25.26
C ALA A 82 -11.00 2.19 26.21
N TYR A 83 -10.30 3.19 26.76
CA TYR A 83 -9.31 2.96 27.83
C TYR A 83 -9.96 2.43 29.10
N VAL A 84 -11.05 3.04 29.58
CA VAL A 84 -11.75 2.60 30.80
C VAL A 84 -12.21 1.14 30.67
N GLU A 85 -12.75 0.76 29.51
CA GLU A 85 -13.25 -0.59 29.26
C GLU A 85 -12.13 -1.63 29.11
N THR A 86 -11.01 -1.27 28.47
CA THR A 86 -9.98 -2.24 28.07
C THR A 86 -8.72 -2.24 28.92
N GLY A 87 -8.46 -1.16 29.67
CA GLY A 87 -7.20 -0.91 30.37
C GLY A 87 -5.99 -0.69 29.45
N GLN A 88 -6.17 -0.54 28.13
CA GLN A 88 -5.05 -0.37 27.19
C GLN A 88 -4.61 1.09 27.07
N ASP A 89 -3.39 1.39 27.52
CA ASP A 89 -2.83 2.75 27.53
C ASP A 89 -2.81 3.46 26.17
N ARG A 90 -2.74 2.72 25.06
CA ARG A 90 -2.75 3.32 23.72
C ARG A 90 -4.01 4.17 23.45
N TYR A 91 -5.15 3.79 24.01
CA TYR A 91 -6.38 4.57 23.87
C TYR A 91 -6.36 5.81 24.77
N ARG A 92 -5.84 5.69 26.00
CA ARG A 92 -5.60 6.85 26.88
C ARG A 92 -4.67 7.87 26.21
N ILE A 93 -3.56 7.40 25.64
CA ILE A 93 -2.60 8.24 24.89
C ILE A 93 -3.30 8.96 23.74
N GLY A 94 -4.10 8.25 22.95
CA GLY A 94 -4.89 8.85 21.88
C GLY A 94 -5.91 9.89 22.38
N ALA A 95 -6.53 9.65 23.53
CA ALA A 95 -7.44 10.61 24.15
C ALA A 95 -6.72 11.89 24.59
N GLU A 96 -5.53 11.76 25.19
CA GLU A 96 -4.70 12.90 25.59
C GLU A 96 -4.18 13.70 24.41
N TRP A 97 -3.76 13.05 23.33
CA TRP A 97 -3.42 13.74 22.08
C TRP A 97 -4.57 14.62 21.58
N ALA A 98 -5.79 14.09 21.57
CA ALA A 98 -6.95 14.83 21.14
C ALA A 98 -7.33 15.96 22.11
N MET A 99 -7.28 15.71 23.43
CA MET A 99 -7.55 16.74 24.43
C MET A 99 -6.51 17.85 24.46
N GLU A 100 -5.22 17.54 24.33
CA GLU A 100 -4.18 18.56 24.29
C GLU A 100 -4.28 19.45 23.05
N PHE A 101 -4.70 18.90 21.91
CA PHE A 101 -5.02 19.71 20.75
C PHE A 101 -6.16 20.69 21.03
N LEU A 102 -7.28 20.19 21.61
CA LEU A 102 -8.45 21.03 21.90
C LEU A 102 -8.17 22.06 23.00
N ASP A 103 -7.46 21.65 24.05
CA ASP A 103 -7.08 22.53 25.17
C ASP A 103 -6.08 23.59 24.72
N GLY A 104 -5.15 23.26 23.82
CA GLY A 104 -4.23 24.23 23.20
C GLY A 104 -4.89 25.14 22.16
N TRP A 105 -6.15 24.91 21.81
CA TRP A 105 -6.88 25.74 20.85
C TRP A 105 -7.24 27.11 21.45
N ASN A 106 -7.22 28.16 20.62
CA ASN A 106 -7.28 29.55 21.11
C ASN A 106 -8.57 30.30 20.80
N THR A 107 -9.49 29.69 20.02
CA THR A 107 -10.74 30.34 19.61
C THR A 107 -11.90 29.39 19.80
N ASN A 108 -13.02 29.85 20.35
CA ASN A 108 -14.20 29.02 20.58
C ASN A 108 -14.62 28.28 19.28
N PRO A 109 -14.44 26.95 19.23
CA PRO A 109 -14.75 26.17 18.05
C PRO A 109 -16.18 25.64 18.04
N ALA A 110 -17.01 26.00 19.03
CA ALA A 110 -18.34 25.45 19.20
C ALA A 110 -19.14 25.46 17.89
N TYR A 111 -19.47 24.26 17.43
CA TYR A 111 -20.37 24.02 16.35
C TYR A 111 -21.14 22.73 16.67
N GLU A 112 -22.46 22.82 16.59
CA GLU A 112 -23.39 21.75 16.89
C GLU A 112 -23.22 21.10 18.29
N LEU A 113 -22.61 19.90 18.39
CA LEU A 113 -22.82 18.96 19.50
C LEU A 113 -21.56 18.43 20.19
N GLN A 114 -20.38 18.60 19.59
CA GLN A 114 -19.21 17.81 19.99
C GLN A 114 -18.45 18.40 21.18
N LEU A 115 -18.40 19.73 21.28
CA LEU A 115 -17.65 20.43 22.32
C LEU A 115 -18.06 20.06 23.76
N PRO A 116 -19.36 19.89 24.10
CA PRO A 116 -19.77 19.44 25.44
C PRO A 116 -19.13 18.13 25.91
N TYR A 117 -18.90 17.18 24.99
CA TYR A 117 -18.19 15.93 25.31
C TYR A 117 -16.71 16.18 25.61
N GLY A 118 -16.08 17.17 24.95
CA GLY A 118 -14.75 17.65 25.27
C GLY A 118 -14.64 18.29 26.66
N ALA A 119 -15.63 19.12 27.04
CA ALA A 119 -15.68 19.70 28.38
C ALA A 119 -15.87 18.63 29.47
N CYS A 120 -16.77 17.67 29.22
CA CYS A 120 -17.02 16.55 30.13
C CYS A 120 -15.77 15.67 30.31
N ILE A 121 -15.13 15.27 29.22
CA ILE A 121 -13.95 14.41 29.31
C ILE A 121 -12.73 15.13 29.89
N ALA A 122 -12.58 16.44 29.66
CA ALA A 122 -11.55 17.24 30.32
C ALA A 122 -11.67 17.18 31.84
N ALA A 123 -12.89 17.41 32.37
CA ALA A 123 -13.15 17.34 33.81
C ALA A 123 -12.87 15.94 34.36
N ARG A 124 -13.37 14.91 33.66
CA ARG A 124 -13.16 13.51 34.06
C ARG A 124 -11.69 13.10 34.05
N MET A 125 -10.94 13.43 33.01
CA MET A 125 -9.49 13.14 32.95
C MET A 125 -8.71 13.90 34.03
N ASN A 126 -9.08 15.14 34.32
CA ASN A 126 -8.45 15.89 35.43
C ASN A 126 -8.68 15.19 36.78
N ALA A 127 -9.91 14.71 37.01
CA ALA A 127 -10.31 14.06 38.25
C ALA A 127 -9.79 12.61 38.41
N GLU A 128 -9.71 11.86 37.30
CA GLU A 128 -9.34 10.43 37.31
C GLU A 128 -7.85 10.21 37.06
N LEU A 129 -7.25 10.94 36.12
CA LEU A 129 -5.84 10.80 35.72
C LEU A 129 -4.90 11.83 36.34
N GLY A 130 -5.43 12.95 36.86
CA GLY A 130 -4.62 14.05 37.36
C GLY A 130 -4.09 14.99 36.27
N THR A 131 -4.74 15.04 35.10
CA THR A 131 -4.43 16.05 34.06
C THR A 131 -4.82 17.47 34.51
N SER A 132 -4.45 18.48 33.73
CA SER A 132 -4.66 19.89 34.06
C SER A 132 -5.33 20.70 32.93
N TYR A 133 -6.28 20.11 32.22
CA TYR A 133 -7.00 20.80 31.14
C TYR A 133 -7.87 21.95 31.66
N ASP A 134 -8.04 23.01 30.87
CA ASP A 134 -8.85 24.17 31.24
C ASP A 134 -10.36 23.91 31.03
N VAL A 135 -10.96 23.23 32.00
CA VAL A 135 -12.39 22.90 32.01
C VAL A 135 -13.25 24.16 31.95
N GLN A 136 -12.84 25.24 32.62
CA GLN A 136 -13.61 26.48 32.65
C GLN A 136 -13.71 27.12 31.27
N LYS A 137 -12.61 27.17 30.52
CA LYS A 137 -12.61 27.61 29.12
C LYS A 137 -13.56 26.77 28.27
N LEU A 138 -13.47 25.44 28.36
CA LEU A 138 -14.29 24.53 27.56
C LEU A 138 -15.78 24.66 27.89
N VAL A 139 -16.13 24.71 29.18
CA VAL A 139 -17.51 24.96 29.64
C VAL A 139 -17.99 26.32 29.15
N ASN A 140 -17.21 27.39 29.32
CA ASN A 140 -17.58 28.72 28.83
C ASN A 140 -17.86 28.70 27.32
N TRP A 141 -17.02 28.04 26.53
CA TRP A 141 -17.24 27.90 25.09
C TRP A 141 -18.53 27.15 24.72
N CYS A 142 -18.97 26.18 25.53
CA CYS A 142 -20.28 25.53 25.36
C CYS A 142 -21.46 26.47 25.58
N PHE A 143 -21.29 27.55 26.35
CA PHE A 143 -22.34 28.53 26.65
C PHE A 143 -22.27 29.78 25.77
N GLU A 144 -21.06 30.28 25.53
CA GLU A 144 -20.79 31.49 24.74
C GLU A 144 -21.07 31.29 23.25
N VAL A 145 -21.39 32.38 22.57
CA VAL A 145 -21.56 32.39 21.11
C VAL A 145 -20.19 32.45 20.45
N GLY A 146 -19.78 31.34 19.83
CA GLY A 146 -18.51 31.23 19.12
C GLY A 146 -18.45 32.03 17.82
N PRO A 147 -17.26 32.40 17.32
CA PRO A 147 -17.12 33.08 16.03
C PRO A 147 -17.51 32.16 14.84
N LEU A 148 -17.48 30.84 15.04
CA LEU A 148 -17.82 29.86 14.02
C LEU A 148 -19.34 29.68 13.92
N ARG A 149 -19.95 30.17 12.84
CA ARG A 149 -21.41 30.11 12.58
C ARG A 149 -22.28 30.65 13.72
N GLN A 150 -21.71 31.39 14.66
CA GLN A 150 -22.40 31.99 15.80
C GLN A 150 -23.21 30.98 16.63
N TRP A 151 -22.66 29.79 16.85
CA TRP A 151 -23.29 28.75 17.67
C TRP A 151 -23.12 29.02 19.17
N GLY A 152 -24.16 28.76 19.97
CA GLY A 152 -24.09 28.88 21.44
C GLY A 152 -25.45 28.77 22.14
N VAL A 153 -25.46 29.05 23.45
CA VAL A 153 -26.69 29.07 24.26
C VAL A 153 -27.44 30.39 24.06
N ILE A 154 -28.73 30.29 23.74
CA ILE A 154 -29.62 31.40 23.47
C ILE A 154 -30.17 31.95 24.79
N VAL A 155 -30.11 33.27 24.90
CA VAL A 155 -30.64 34.05 26.04
C VAL A 155 -31.60 35.10 25.47
N GLY A 156 -32.88 35.01 25.85
CA GLY A 156 -33.85 36.05 25.54
C GLY A 156 -35.28 35.53 25.39
N ASN A 157 -36.08 36.37 24.74
CA ASN A 157 -37.50 36.14 24.48
C ASN A 157 -37.78 36.28 22.98
N TRP A 158 -38.48 35.30 22.39
CA TRP A 158 -38.90 35.29 21.00
C TRP A 158 -40.43 35.33 20.96
N GLY A 159 -41.01 36.38 20.36
CA GLY A 159 -42.46 36.49 20.19
C GLY A 159 -43.30 36.38 21.46
N GLY A 160 -42.75 36.78 22.62
CA GLY A 160 -43.41 36.64 23.92
C GLY A 160 -43.05 35.37 24.70
N TYR A 161 -42.29 34.45 24.11
CA TYR A 161 -41.87 33.19 24.74
C TYR A 161 -40.43 33.24 25.22
N ASP A 162 -40.20 32.83 26.46
CA ASP A 162 -38.85 32.68 27.02
C ASP A 162 -38.15 31.48 26.36
N VAL A 163 -37.01 31.75 25.74
CA VAL A 163 -36.18 30.76 25.02
C VAL A 163 -34.80 30.60 25.67
N HIS A 164 -34.66 31.05 26.92
CA HIS A 164 -33.44 30.91 27.69
C HIS A 164 -33.00 29.46 27.77
N GLY A 165 -31.74 29.20 27.44
CA GLY A 165 -31.12 27.88 27.56
C GLY A 165 -31.14 27.04 26.28
N LEU A 166 -31.98 27.37 25.29
CA LEU A 166 -31.96 26.68 23.98
C LEU A 166 -30.59 26.82 23.31
N VAL A 167 -30.19 25.84 22.50
CA VAL A 167 -28.87 25.80 21.84
C VAL A 167 -29.04 25.88 20.33
N GLY A 168 -28.22 26.69 19.66
CA GLY A 168 -28.21 26.78 18.19
C GLY A 168 -27.45 28.00 17.66
N GLU A 169 -27.79 28.42 16.45
CA GLU A 169 -27.22 29.61 15.80
C GLU A 169 -27.86 30.89 16.38
N ALA A 170 -27.12 31.60 17.22
CA ALA A 170 -27.47 32.85 17.90
C ALA A 170 -26.68 34.05 17.30
N PRO A 171 -27.05 35.32 17.52
CA PRO A 171 -27.87 36.15 16.62
C PRO A 171 -27.46 36.21 15.10
N GLY A 172 -27.07 35.10 14.48
CA GLY A 172 -26.69 35.03 13.06
C GLY A 172 -27.82 34.91 12.04
N SER A 173 -27.45 34.61 10.80
CA SER A 173 -28.36 34.51 9.64
C SER A 173 -29.46 33.46 9.82
N GLY A 174 -29.20 32.40 10.60
CA GLY A 174 -30.16 31.32 10.86
C GLY A 174 -31.19 31.63 11.94
N ASN A 175 -30.83 32.41 12.98
CA ASN A 175 -31.66 32.70 14.16
C ASN A 175 -32.47 31.48 14.62
N TYR A 176 -31.79 30.41 15.01
CA TYR A 176 -32.40 29.08 15.07
C TYR A 176 -31.84 28.24 16.20
N ALA A 177 -32.74 27.62 16.97
CA ALA A 177 -32.39 26.60 17.97
C ALA A 177 -32.66 25.19 17.42
N PHE A 178 -31.78 24.26 17.74
CA PHE A 178 -31.94 22.83 17.43
C PHE A 178 -32.27 22.05 18.70
N ALA A 179 -33.28 21.19 18.65
CA ALA A 179 -33.72 20.42 19.82
C ALA A 179 -32.61 19.50 20.35
N MET A 180 -32.01 18.71 19.46
CA MET A 180 -30.95 17.73 19.78
C MET A 180 -29.77 18.37 20.52
N ASN A 181 -29.41 19.61 20.18
CA ASN A 181 -28.24 20.28 20.75
C ASN A 181 -28.37 20.58 22.23
N GLY A 182 -29.54 21.03 22.67
CA GLY A 182 -29.81 21.18 24.09
C GLY A 182 -29.77 19.83 24.82
N PHE A 183 -30.41 18.80 24.24
CA PHE A 183 -30.55 17.49 24.88
C PHE A 183 -29.20 16.79 25.07
N GLU A 184 -28.38 16.78 24.02
CA GLU A 184 -27.03 16.21 24.04
C GLU A 184 -26.09 16.96 24.97
N GLN A 185 -26.15 18.31 24.96
CA GLN A 185 -25.33 19.10 25.87
C GLN A 185 -25.71 18.86 27.33
N VAL A 186 -26.99 18.57 27.65
CA VAL A 186 -27.38 18.12 28.99
C VAL A 186 -26.80 16.75 29.31
N GLY A 187 -26.89 15.81 28.35
CA GLY A 187 -26.33 14.47 28.47
C GLY A 187 -24.83 14.47 28.80
N ALA A 188 -24.07 15.40 28.22
CA ALA A 188 -22.64 15.54 28.47
C ALA A 188 -22.30 16.37 29.74
N LEU A 189 -22.99 17.50 29.97
CA LEU A 189 -22.60 18.45 31.02
C LEU A 189 -23.18 18.12 32.40
N VAL A 190 -24.30 17.42 32.51
CA VAL A 190 -24.83 17.06 33.85
C VAL A 190 -23.89 16.08 34.58
N PRO A 191 -23.33 15.03 33.95
CA PRO A 191 -22.29 14.20 34.56
C PRO A 191 -21.02 14.97 34.95
N LEU A 192 -20.63 15.99 34.18
CA LEU A 192 -19.41 16.78 34.39
C LEU A 192 -19.29 17.28 35.84
N VAL A 193 -20.40 17.70 36.46
CA VAL A 193 -20.40 18.27 37.82
C VAL A 193 -19.94 17.29 38.90
N ARG A 194 -19.92 15.98 38.63
CA ARG A 194 -19.30 15.00 39.53
C ARG A 194 -17.78 15.16 39.60
N TYR A 195 -17.19 15.51 38.46
CA TYR A 195 -15.75 15.61 38.28
C TYR A 195 -15.24 17.05 38.46
N ASP A 196 -16.10 18.06 38.26
CA ASP A 196 -15.81 19.46 38.55
C ASP A 196 -17.07 20.18 39.05
N ASP A 197 -17.26 20.16 40.36
CA ASP A 197 -18.44 20.63 41.10
C ASP A 197 -18.64 22.15 41.07
N ARG A 198 -17.60 22.92 40.72
CA ARG A 198 -17.66 24.39 40.56
C ARG A 198 -18.74 24.84 39.58
N PHE A 199 -19.14 23.98 38.64
CA PHE A 199 -20.17 24.26 37.65
C PHE A 199 -21.59 23.84 38.05
N ALA A 200 -21.78 23.19 39.22
CA ALA A 200 -23.07 22.66 39.69
C ALA A 200 -24.20 23.70 39.62
N ARG A 201 -23.96 24.91 40.13
CA ARG A 201 -24.95 25.99 40.09
C ARG A 201 -25.28 26.46 38.68
N ALA A 202 -24.27 26.64 37.83
CA ALA A 202 -24.45 27.14 36.46
C ALA A 202 -25.22 26.12 35.60
N ILE A 203 -24.84 24.85 35.68
CA ILE A 203 -25.47 23.76 34.93
C ILE A 203 -26.89 23.52 35.44
N GLY A 204 -27.11 23.43 36.76
CA GLY A 204 -28.45 23.25 37.32
C GLY A 204 -29.42 24.37 36.93
N LYS A 205 -28.94 25.63 36.95
CA LYS A 205 -29.72 26.79 36.47
C LYS A 205 -30.01 26.72 34.99
N TRP A 206 -29.04 26.35 34.17
CA TRP A 206 -29.22 26.24 32.72
C TRP A 206 -30.21 25.13 32.36
N VAL A 207 -30.07 23.93 32.93
CA VAL A 207 -30.96 22.79 32.68
C VAL A 207 -32.41 23.15 33.01
N LEU A 208 -32.68 23.86 34.10
CA LEU A 208 -34.02 24.35 34.43
C LEU A 208 -34.61 25.24 33.31
N ASN A 209 -33.81 26.15 32.76
CA ASN A 209 -34.26 27.04 31.69
C ASN A 209 -34.47 26.28 30.38
N LEU A 210 -33.52 25.42 30.00
CA LEU A 210 -33.62 24.56 28.82
C LEU A 210 -34.85 23.67 28.90
N ALA A 211 -35.04 22.92 29.99
CA ALA A 211 -36.17 22.00 30.16
C ALA A 211 -37.52 22.71 29.99
N ASN A 212 -37.64 23.92 30.54
CA ASN A 212 -38.80 24.76 30.29
C ASN A 212 -38.93 25.12 28.81
N ALA A 213 -37.90 25.72 28.20
CA ALA A 213 -37.95 26.23 26.83
C ALA A 213 -38.11 25.12 25.77
N SER A 214 -37.63 23.90 26.02
CA SER A 214 -37.72 22.76 25.10
C SER A 214 -39.16 22.36 24.78
N ARG A 215 -40.15 22.71 25.61
CA ARG A 215 -41.57 22.51 25.29
C ARG A 215 -41.99 23.17 23.95
N LEU A 216 -41.31 24.25 23.55
CA LEU A 216 -41.63 25.01 22.34
C LEU A 216 -41.32 24.24 21.04
N PHE A 217 -40.59 23.13 21.12
CA PHE A 217 -40.40 22.22 19.99
C PHE A 217 -41.57 21.24 19.80
N TYR A 218 -42.59 21.25 20.65
CA TYR A 218 -43.69 20.31 20.57
C TYR A 218 -44.99 21.03 20.18
N SER A 219 -45.78 20.38 19.33
CA SER A 219 -46.93 21.00 18.67
C SER A 219 -48.00 21.61 19.59
N PRO A 220 -48.25 21.09 20.82
CA PRO A 220 -49.26 21.67 21.70
C PRO A 220 -48.88 23.05 22.29
N PHE A 221 -47.61 23.47 22.18
CA PHE A 221 -47.09 24.63 22.90
C PHE A 221 -46.93 25.89 22.05
N LEU A 222 -47.22 25.82 20.76
CA LEU A 222 -47.27 26.98 19.86
C LEU A 222 -48.62 27.07 19.13
N PRO A 223 -49.04 28.28 18.73
CA PRO A 223 -50.20 28.43 17.84
C PRO A 223 -50.03 27.65 16.53
N ALA A 224 -51.15 27.21 15.93
CA ALA A 224 -51.13 26.43 14.68
C ALA A 224 -50.42 27.15 13.52
N ASP A 225 -50.48 28.48 13.48
CA ASP A 225 -49.80 29.25 12.47
C ASP A 225 -48.30 29.48 12.79
N HIS A 226 -47.83 29.17 13.99
CA HIS A 226 -46.42 29.29 14.40
C HIS A 226 -45.62 27.98 14.25
N GLN A 227 -46.09 27.04 13.43
CA GLN A 227 -45.46 25.73 13.28
C GLN A 227 -45.85 25.07 11.95
N ASP A 228 -44.99 24.19 11.45
CA ASP A 228 -45.30 23.38 10.28
C ASP A 228 -46.18 22.17 10.61
N ASN A 229 -46.96 21.69 9.64
CA ASN A 229 -47.68 20.42 9.71
C ASN A 229 -48.60 20.21 10.93
N GLU A 230 -49.17 21.27 11.51
CA GLU A 230 -50.03 21.14 12.70
C GLU A 230 -51.23 20.19 12.50
N ALA A 231 -51.89 20.27 11.34
CA ALA A 231 -52.99 19.34 11.01
C ALA A 231 -52.54 17.87 10.97
N TRP A 232 -51.29 17.61 10.57
CA TRP A 232 -50.71 16.27 10.64
C TRP A 232 -50.48 15.86 12.09
N ALA A 233 -49.92 16.77 12.91
CA ALA A 233 -49.66 16.51 14.32
C ALA A 233 -50.95 16.18 15.09
N GLN A 234 -52.03 16.94 14.87
CA GLN A 234 -53.32 16.65 15.50
C GLN A 234 -53.87 15.25 15.14
N GLN A 235 -53.59 14.77 13.93
CA GLN A 235 -54.08 13.48 13.46
C GLN A 235 -53.22 12.30 13.95
N TYR A 236 -51.89 12.46 13.97
CA TYR A 236 -50.96 11.34 14.13
C TYR A 236 -50.08 11.42 15.40
N ASP A 237 -49.97 12.58 16.03
CA ASP A 237 -49.29 12.80 17.31
C ASP A 237 -50.11 13.74 18.23
N PRO A 238 -51.34 13.34 18.62
CA PRO A 238 -52.25 14.21 19.37
C PRO A 238 -51.75 14.56 20.78
N THR A 239 -50.73 13.86 21.27
CA THR A 239 -50.07 14.09 22.56
C THR A 239 -48.86 15.02 22.46
N GLY A 240 -48.38 15.32 21.26
CA GLY A 240 -47.16 16.10 21.06
C GLY A 240 -45.92 15.38 21.59
N SER A 241 -45.75 14.10 21.27
CA SER A 241 -44.60 13.28 21.68
C SER A 241 -43.38 13.45 20.75
N ILE A 242 -43.58 13.95 19.54
CA ILE A 242 -42.53 14.14 18.54
C ILE A 242 -42.20 15.63 18.46
N ALA A 243 -40.93 15.96 18.66
CA ALA A 243 -40.42 17.31 18.53
C ALA A 243 -40.21 17.69 17.05
N TYR A 244 -40.39 18.96 16.76
CA TYR A 244 -39.75 19.60 15.61
C TYR A 244 -38.23 19.62 15.82
N GLU A 245 -37.48 19.46 14.74
CA GLU A 245 -36.01 19.56 14.77
C GLU A 245 -35.56 20.96 15.24
N GLY A 246 -36.34 21.97 14.87
CA GLY A 246 -35.95 23.36 14.90
C GLY A 246 -36.95 24.34 15.44
N LEU A 247 -36.44 25.42 16.02
CA LEU A 247 -37.20 26.59 16.41
C LEU A 247 -36.53 27.84 15.83
N ARG A 248 -37.17 28.47 14.84
CA ARG A 248 -36.73 29.74 14.26
C ARG A 248 -37.20 30.90 15.14
N ARG A 249 -36.35 31.91 15.32
CA ARG A 249 -36.75 33.18 15.94
C ARG A 249 -37.81 33.90 15.12
N ASN A 250 -37.66 33.93 13.79
CA ASN A 250 -38.61 34.54 12.88
C ASN A 250 -38.69 33.71 11.60
N TRP A 251 -39.92 33.35 11.21
CA TRP A 251 -40.19 32.71 9.93
C TRP A 251 -41.49 33.28 9.35
N ASN A 252 -41.41 33.86 8.16
CA ASN A 252 -42.55 34.50 7.48
C ASN A 252 -43.34 35.49 8.37
N GLY A 253 -42.65 36.24 9.23
CA GLY A 253 -43.25 37.24 10.12
C GLY A 253 -43.80 36.69 11.44
N ARG A 254 -43.62 35.39 11.72
CA ARG A 254 -44.08 34.73 12.95
C ARG A 254 -42.90 34.38 13.86
N SER A 255 -43.11 34.47 15.17
CA SER A 255 -42.05 34.32 16.18
C SER A 255 -42.59 33.69 17.48
N PRO A 256 -41.92 32.68 18.06
CA PRO A 256 -40.99 31.79 17.37
C PRO A 256 -41.77 30.90 16.37
N TYR A 257 -41.07 30.14 15.54
CA TYR A 257 -41.68 29.24 14.56
C TYR A 257 -41.03 27.86 14.59
N ALA A 258 -41.80 26.82 14.90
CA ALA A 258 -41.29 25.44 14.97
C ALA A 258 -41.34 24.76 13.60
N THR A 259 -40.22 24.18 13.17
CA THR A 259 -40.01 23.71 11.79
C THR A 259 -38.85 22.70 11.71
N GLY A 260 -38.57 22.23 10.50
CA GLY A 260 -37.47 21.32 10.15
C GLY A 260 -37.19 21.44 8.65
N ASP A 261 -36.23 20.69 8.13
CA ASP A 261 -35.88 20.73 6.71
C ASP A 261 -36.27 19.48 5.92
N ALA A 262 -36.81 18.45 6.60
CA ALA A 262 -37.10 17.15 6.02
C ALA A 262 -38.08 17.21 4.83
N MET A 263 -39.09 18.09 4.87
CA MET A 263 -40.01 18.29 3.74
C MET A 263 -39.36 19.03 2.58
N ILE A 264 -38.53 20.04 2.86
CA ILE A 264 -37.89 20.86 1.82
C ILE A 264 -36.89 20.01 1.01
N ASN A 265 -36.19 19.10 1.70
CA ASN A 265 -35.26 18.16 1.06
C ASN A 265 -35.96 16.91 0.47
N GLY A 266 -37.27 16.77 0.65
CA GLY A 266 -38.08 15.67 0.10
C GLY A 266 -37.86 14.32 0.78
N TRP A 267 -37.33 14.30 2.01
CA TRP A 267 -37.01 13.07 2.74
C TRP A 267 -38.16 12.59 3.64
N ALA A 268 -39.14 13.44 3.96
CA ALA A 268 -40.30 13.07 4.77
C ALA A 268 -41.58 13.85 4.39
N ALA A 269 -42.73 13.34 4.82
CA ALA A 269 -44.05 13.95 4.60
C ALA A 269 -44.39 15.07 5.62
N THR A 270 -43.58 15.22 6.67
CA THR A 270 -43.71 16.21 7.75
C THR A 270 -42.33 16.66 8.22
N ASN A 271 -42.25 17.86 8.79
CA ASN A 271 -41.06 18.37 9.49
C ASN A 271 -40.95 17.91 10.95
N LEU A 272 -41.91 17.13 11.46
CA LEU A 272 -41.79 16.38 12.70
C LEU A 272 -40.90 15.15 12.45
N GLY A 273 -39.87 14.94 13.27
CA GLY A 273 -38.84 13.95 12.97
C GLY A 273 -38.29 13.23 14.20
N LEU A 274 -38.26 11.89 14.13
CA LEU A 274 -37.65 11.06 15.18
C LEU A 274 -36.15 11.28 15.31
N TYR A 275 -35.46 11.65 14.22
CA TYR A 275 -34.02 11.90 14.18
C TYR A 275 -33.57 12.84 15.31
N GLY A 276 -34.14 14.05 15.38
CA GLY A 276 -33.82 14.99 16.47
C GLY A 276 -34.60 14.74 17.76
N SER A 277 -35.85 14.28 17.67
CA SER A 277 -36.73 14.13 18.83
C SER A 277 -36.33 12.97 19.76
N SER A 278 -35.70 11.91 19.24
CA SER A 278 -35.36 10.71 20.03
C SER A 278 -34.37 11.01 21.16
N HIS A 279 -33.57 12.06 21.02
CA HIS A 279 -32.59 12.52 22.02
C HIS A 279 -33.25 13.08 23.30
N VAL A 280 -34.56 13.34 23.31
CA VAL A 280 -35.29 13.73 24.53
C VAL A 280 -35.17 12.67 25.64
N GLY A 281 -34.87 11.41 25.28
CA GLY A 281 -34.60 10.34 26.24
C GLY A 281 -33.48 10.68 27.23
N LEU A 282 -32.49 11.49 26.83
CA LEU A 282 -31.44 11.99 27.74
C LEU A 282 -32.04 12.87 28.85
N LEU A 283 -32.91 13.82 28.48
CA LEU A 283 -33.61 14.65 29.46
C LEU A 283 -34.52 13.80 30.35
N ALA A 284 -35.24 12.84 29.77
CA ALA A 284 -36.14 11.96 30.52
C ALA A 284 -35.39 11.05 31.52
N GLY A 285 -34.17 10.63 31.21
CA GLY A 285 -33.32 9.84 32.11
C GLY A 285 -32.68 10.68 33.23
N ILE A 286 -32.33 11.93 32.93
CA ILE A 286 -31.65 12.82 33.87
C ILE A 286 -32.63 13.57 34.78
N ILE A 287 -33.70 14.14 34.22
CA ILE A 287 -34.55 15.12 34.89
C ILE A 287 -35.72 14.44 35.57
N ASP A 288 -35.91 14.76 36.86
CA ASP A 288 -37.15 14.51 37.58
C ASP A 288 -37.65 15.78 38.28
N THR A 289 -38.95 15.82 38.53
CA THR A 289 -39.61 16.88 39.30
C THR A 289 -39.42 16.66 40.80
N THR A 290 -39.56 17.75 41.57
CA THR A 290 -39.63 17.68 43.04
C THR A 290 -41.00 18.13 43.52
N ASP A 291 -41.25 18.01 44.83
CA ASP A 291 -42.44 18.55 45.48
C ASP A 291 -42.47 20.09 45.52
N VAL A 292 -41.36 20.74 45.17
CA VAL A 292 -41.27 22.20 45.03
C VAL A 292 -41.21 22.56 43.53
N PRO A 293 -42.21 23.27 43.01
CA PRO A 293 -42.21 23.69 41.60
C PRO A 293 -40.92 24.40 41.20
N ARG A 294 -40.45 24.17 39.98
CA ARG A 294 -39.23 24.79 39.40
C ARG A 294 -37.91 24.40 40.06
N ILE A 295 -37.91 23.47 41.02
CA ILE A 295 -36.70 22.78 41.46
C ILE A 295 -36.73 21.39 40.84
N LEU A 296 -35.71 21.11 40.03
CA LEU A 296 -35.52 19.81 39.37
C LEU A 296 -34.52 18.98 40.17
N ARG A 297 -34.71 17.66 40.16
CA ARG A 297 -33.72 16.68 40.57
C ARG A 297 -33.03 16.17 39.30
N LEU A 298 -31.73 16.36 39.19
CA LEU A 298 -30.95 15.91 38.04
C LEU A 298 -30.09 14.71 38.46
N ASN A 299 -30.35 13.53 37.89
CA ASN A 299 -29.53 12.33 38.12
C ASN A 299 -28.20 12.46 37.36
N THR A 300 -27.10 12.62 38.09
CA THR A 300 -25.78 12.82 37.48
C THR A 300 -25.15 11.52 37.00
N LEU A 301 -25.72 10.36 37.35
CA LEU A 301 -25.26 9.04 36.90
C LEU A 301 -25.96 8.56 35.63
N ALA A 302 -27.11 9.16 35.27
CA ALA A 302 -27.97 8.64 34.20
C ALA A 302 -27.28 8.59 32.83
N THR A 303 -26.34 9.49 32.57
CA THR A 303 -25.58 9.59 31.32
C THR A 303 -24.07 9.66 31.56
N ASP A 304 -23.61 9.25 32.74
CA ASP A 304 -22.18 9.15 33.05
C ASP A 304 -21.65 7.77 32.62
N TYR A 305 -21.69 7.51 31.32
CA TYR A 305 -21.37 6.19 30.77
C TYR A 305 -19.98 5.70 31.21
N PHE A 306 -19.85 4.38 31.41
CA PHE A 306 -18.61 3.73 31.86
C PHE A 306 -18.08 4.27 33.20
N HIS A 307 -18.92 4.83 34.07
CA HIS A 307 -18.46 5.25 35.39
C HIS A 307 -18.10 4.04 36.26
N VAL A 308 -17.03 4.15 37.06
CA VAL A 308 -16.73 3.20 38.14
C VAL A 308 -17.85 3.18 39.19
N PRO A 309 -17.97 2.17 40.08
CA PRO A 309 -19.01 2.15 41.10
C PRO A 309 -19.16 3.51 41.81
N ALA A 310 -20.39 3.99 41.91
CA ALA A 310 -20.72 5.31 42.44
C ALA A 310 -22.02 5.23 43.26
N TYR A 311 -22.12 6.04 44.30
CA TYR A 311 -23.35 6.20 45.06
C TYR A 311 -24.36 7.08 44.31
N PRO A 312 -25.68 6.95 44.58
CA PRO A 312 -26.69 7.82 43.98
C PRO A 312 -26.35 9.30 44.21
N THR A 313 -26.21 10.03 43.11
CA THR A 313 -25.81 11.44 43.12
C THR A 313 -26.80 12.28 42.32
N TYR A 314 -27.29 13.34 42.94
CA TYR A 314 -28.32 14.21 42.38
C TYR A 314 -27.94 15.68 42.51
N LEU A 315 -28.05 16.42 41.40
CA LEU A 315 -27.90 17.86 41.39
C LEU A 315 -29.27 18.54 41.54
N TYR A 316 -29.34 19.49 42.46
CA TYR A 316 -30.49 20.38 42.69
C TYR A 316 -30.05 21.83 42.52
N PHE A 317 -30.90 22.65 41.90
CA PHE A 317 -30.74 24.09 41.86
C PHE A 317 -31.99 24.77 42.39
N ASN A 318 -31.82 25.66 43.37
CA ASN A 318 -32.89 26.48 43.93
C ASN A 318 -32.91 27.85 43.23
N PRO A 319 -33.90 28.13 42.35
CA PRO A 319 -33.99 29.43 41.68
C PRO A 319 -34.60 30.53 42.56
N TYR A 320 -35.07 30.20 43.76
CA TYR A 320 -35.74 31.15 44.64
C TYR A 320 -34.74 31.99 45.44
N PRO A 321 -35.08 33.24 45.79
CA PRO A 321 -34.21 34.13 46.57
C PRO A 321 -34.21 33.81 48.07
N VAL A 322 -34.76 32.66 48.47
CA VAL A 322 -34.86 32.20 49.86
C VAL A 322 -34.46 30.74 49.93
N ASP A 323 -33.88 30.36 51.07
CA ASP A 323 -33.59 28.96 51.39
C ASP A 323 -34.90 28.16 51.39
N THR A 324 -34.81 26.91 50.97
CA THR A 324 -35.97 26.00 50.91
C THR A 324 -35.54 24.57 51.20
N THR A 325 -36.49 23.64 51.16
CA THR A 325 -36.23 22.22 51.28
C THR A 325 -37.03 21.44 50.25
N VAL A 326 -36.46 20.39 49.69
CA VAL A 326 -37.17 19.43 48.82
C VAL A 326 -37.22 18.05 49.45
N ALA A 327 -38.21 17.25 49.07
CA ALA A 327 -38.25 15.84 49.39
C ALA A 327 -37.11 15.09 48.65
N LEU A 328 -36.35 14.30 49.39
CA LEU A 328 -35.29 13.41 48.89
C LEU A 328 -35.57 12.00 49.39
N GLU A 329 -35.66 11.03 48.49
CA GLU A 329 -35.78 9.61 48.85
C GLU A 329 -34.38 9.00 48.98
N VAL A 330 -34.01 8.59 50.20
CA VAL A 330 -32.71 7.94 50.47
C VAL A 330 -32.82 6.42 50.60
N GLY A 331 -34.02 5.86 50.56
CA GLY A 331 -34.28 4.42 50.67
C GLY A 331 -34.34 3.90 52.11
N SER A 332 -34.60 2.61 52.28
CA SER A 332 -34.96 1.99 53.57
C SER A 332 -33.80 1.77 54.55
N GLY A 333 -32.55 1.89 54.10
CA GLY A 333 -31.35 1.82 54.95
C GLY A 333 -31.06 3.15 55.67
N MET A 334 -30.08 3.11 56.57
CA MET A 334 -29.53 4.32 57.20
C MET A 334 -28.47 4.93 56.28
N HIS A 335 -28.65 6.20 55.91
CA HIS A 335 -27.80 6.91 54.97
C HIS A 335 -27.36 8.25 55.55
N ASP A 336 -26.20 8.73 55.11
CA ASP A 336 -25.80 10.12 55.23
C ASP A 336 -25.95 10.78 53.85
N VAL A 337 -26.20 12.09 53.82
CA VAL A 337 -26.28 12.88 52.57
C VAL A 337 -25.16 13.90 52.59
N TYR A 338 -24.20 13.70 51.70
CA TYR A 338 -23.05 14.57 51.52
C TYR A 338 -23.29 15.49 50.33
N ASP A 339 -23.05 16.79 50.49
CA ASP A 339 -23.04 17.76 49.40
C ASP A 339 -21.62 17.97 48.93
N ALA A 340 -21.31 17.44 47.75
CA ALA A 340 -19.98 17.59 47.15
C ALA A 340 -19.67 19.05 46.81
N ALA A 341 -20.68 19.85 46.42
CA ALA A 341 -20.44 21.25 46.03
C ALA A 341 -20.08 22.17 47.20
N SER A 342 -20.40 21.79 48.45
CA SER A 342 -20.03 22.53 49.67
C SER A 342 -19.05 21.78 50.56
N ASN A 343 -18.67 20.57 50.18
CA ASN A 343 -17.89 19.60 50.95
C ASN A 343 -18.44 19.33 52.37
N GLN A 344 -19.76 19.21 52.53
CA GLN A 344 -20.41 19.06 53.85
C GLN A 344 -21.42 17.91 53.89
N PHE A 345 -21.48 17.20 55.02
CA PHE A 345 -22.62 16.34 55.32
C PHE A 345 -23.82 17.19 55.74
N LEU A 346 -24.88 17.15 54.94
CA LEU A 346 -26.11 17.90 55.18
C LEU A 346 -27.08 17.15 56.09
N LEU A 347 -27.14 15.83 55.97
CA LEU A 347 -28.01 14.93 56.75
C LEU A 347 -27.20 13.70 57.18
N ALA A 348 -27.46 13.18 58.38
CA ALA A 348 -26.77 12.01 58.92
C ALA A 348 -27.76 11.03 59.56
N GLY A 349 -27.55 9.73 59.34
CA GLY A 349 -28.37 8.66 59.90
C GLY A 349 -29.85 8.75 59.52
N VAL A 350 -30.14 9.08 58.27
CA VAL A 350 -31.50 9.25 57.74
C VAL A 350 -31.98 8.04 56.94
N SER A 351 -33.30 7.83 56.87
CA SER A 351 -33.92 6.74 56.09
C SER A 351 -35.27 7.18 55.50
N GLY A 352 -35.67 6.59 54.38
CA GLY A 352 -36.94 6.86 53.69
C GLY A 352 -36.94 8.20 52.96
N THR A 353 -38.06 8.93 53.02
CA THR A 353 -38.15 10.29 52.46
C THR A 353 -37.72 11.32 53.51
N VAL A 354 -36.75 12.16 53.18
CA VAL A 354 -36.23 13.24 54.04
C VAL A 354 -36.32 14.61 53.38
N ARG A 355 -36.04 15.67 54.14
CA ARG A 355 -36.02 17.06 53.65
C ARG A 355 -34.58 17.49 53.42
N LEU A 356 -34.19 17.64 52.16
CA LEU A 356 -32.88 18.15 51.76
C LEU A 356 -32.89 19.69 51.81
N PRO A 357 -32.03 20.34 52.63
CA PRO A 357 -31.91 21.80 52.62
C PRO A 357 -31.24 22.30 51.34
N LEU A 358 -31.77 23.38 50.76
CA LEU A 358 -31.24 24.04 49.57
C LEU A 358 -31.06 25.54 49.82
N PRO A 359 -29.85 26.10 49.63
CA PRO A 359 -29.61 27.54 49.80
C PRO A 359 -30.31 28.38 48.72
N ALA A 360 -30.66 29.63 49.04
CA ALA A 360 -31.20 30.62 48.11
C ALA A 360 -30.27 30.84 46.91
N ASP A 361 -30.82 30.83 45.69
CA ASP A 361 -30.07 30.97 44.44
C ASP A 361 -28.80 30.09 44.41
N GLY A 362 -28.87 28.88 44.96
CA GLY A 362 -27.74 27.98 45.14
C GLY A 362 -28.02 26.57 44.63
N ALA A 363 -26.97 25.74 44.62
CA ALA A 363 -27.05 24.35 44.20
C ALA A 363 -26.50 23.42 45.28
N VAL A 364 -27.00 22.19 45.26
CA VAL A 364 -26.55 21.07 46.11
C VAL A 364 -26.31 19.88 45.20
N LEU A 365 -25.12 19.27 45.32
CA LEU A 365 -24.76 18.03 44.66
C LEU A 365 -24.80 16.91 45.70
N ALA A 366 -26.00 16.39 45.92
CA ALA A 366 -26.29 15.43 46.99
C ALA A 366 -25.85 14.02 46.60
N VAL A 367 -24.89 13.47 47.34
CA VAL A 367 -24.41 12.08 47.28
C VAL A 367 -24.99 11.31 48.46
N ILE A 368 -25.75 10.24 48.19
CA ILE A 368 -26.42 9.43 49.21
C ILE A 368 -25.53 8.24 49.57
N VAL A 369 -24.92 8.27 50.75
CA VAL A 369 -23.91 7.28 51.17
C VAL A 369 -24.39 6.44 52.35
N PRO A 370 -23.88 5.22 52.57
CA PRO A 370 -24.20 4.43 53.75
C PRO A 370 -23.79 5.15 55.03
N SER A 371 -24.68 5.19 56.03
CA SER A 371 -24.36 5.85 57.29
C SER A 371 -23.30 5.05 58.07
N GLY A 372 -22.27 5.74 58.54
CA GLY A 372 -21.15 5.12 59.26
C GLY A 372 -20.13 4.40 58.37
N GLY A 373 -20.16 4.62 57.04
CA GLY A 373 -19.14 4.12 56.12
C GLY A 373 -17.74 4.69 56.43
N VAL A 374 -16.69 3.96 56.04
CA VAL A 374 -15.30 4.32 56.33
C VAL A 374 -14.83 5.40 55.36
N ILE A 375 -14.62 6.62 55.87
CA ILE A 375 -14.06 7.73 55.10
C ILE A 375 -12.56 7.51 54.88
N GLY A 376 -12.15 7.48 53.62
CA GLY A 376 -10.77 7.49 53.16
C GLY A 376 -10.50 8.69 52.26
N TYR A 377 -9.22 9.00 52.05
CA TYR A 377 -8.80 10.03 51.12
C TYR A 377 -7.69 9.51 50.24
N ASP A 378 -7.80 9.81 48.95
CA ASP A 378 -6.74 9.66 47.97
C ASP A 378 -6.48 11.02 47.35
N LEU A 379 -5.45 11.71 47.85
CA LEU A 379 -5.18 13.13 47.59
C LEU A 379 -6.41 14.00 47.93
N ASP A 380 -6.97 14.69 46.94
CA ASP A 380 -8.16 15.54 47.06
C ASP A 380 -9.47 14.76 46.93
N ARG A 381 -9.42 13.46 46.59
CA ARG A 381 -10.60 12.60 46.47
C ARG A 381 -11.01 12.04 47.82
N MET A 382 -12.28 12.18 48.17
CA MET A 382 -12.88 11.53 49.33
C MET A 382 -13.57 10.24 48.90
N LEU A 383 -13.28 9.15 49.61
CA LEU A 383 -13.89 7.85 49.41
C LEU A 383 -14.68 7.45 50.65
N ILE A 384 -15.78 6.73 50.45
CA ILE A 384 -16.50 6.02 51.51
C ILE A 384 -16.61 4.55 51.12
N ASP A 385 -16.13 3.66 51.99
CA ASP A 385 -16.05 2.21 51.74
C ASP A 385 -15.35 1.85 50.40
N GLY A 386 -14.36 2.66 50.02
CA GLY A 386 -13.60 2.50 48.78
C GLY A 386 -14.28 3.02 47.51
N VAL A 387 -15.47 3.61 47.61
CA VAL A 387 -16.18 4.27 46.51
C VAL A 387 -15.94 5.78 46.57
N VAL A 388 -15.57 6.40 45.44
CA VAL A 388 -15.36 7.86 45.38
C VAL A 388 -16.70 8.59 45.57
N VAL A 389 -16.74 9.47 46.56
CA VAL A 389 -17.89 10.32 46.91
C VAL A 389 -17.70 11.73 46.40
N ASP A 390 -16.45 12.22 46.43
CA ASP A 390 -16.10 13.57 46.03
C ASP A 390 -14.73 13.56 45.35
N TYR A 391 -14.63 14.09 44.13
CA TYR A 391 -13.34 14.21 43.44
C TYR A 391 -12.56 15.46 43.89
N HIS A 392 -13.22 16.41 44.55
CA HIS A 392 -12.65 17.67 45.04
C HIS A 392 -13.13 18.00 46.45
N SER A 393 -12.75 17.18 47.44
CA SER A 393 -13.22 17.25 48.83
C SER A 393 -12.84 18.50 49.63
N GLY A 394 -12.23 19.50 49.00
CA GLY A 394 -11.68 20.70 49.66
C GLY A 394 -10.45 20.42 50.53
N ARG A 395 -9.99 19.16 50.60
CA ARG A 395 -8.80 18.76 51.34
C ARG A 395 -7.56 19.36 50.70
N ALA A 396 -6.74 20.04 51.50
CA ALA A 396 -5.46 20.57 51.03
C ALA A 396 -4.50 19.43 50.68
N VAL A 397 -4.03 19.41 49.43
CA VAL A 397 -2.96 18.53 48.94
C VAL A 397 -1.71 19.39 48.77
N SER A 398 -0.62 19.03 49.45
CA SER A 398 0.63 19.82 49.40
C SER A 398 1.52 19.48 48.22
N ASN A 399 1.30 18.31 47.60
CA ASN A 399 2.09 17.77 46.51
C ASN A 399 1.32 16.64 45.80
N HIS A 400 1.18 16.73 44.49
CA HIS A 400 0.73 15.67 43.62
C HIS A 400 1.94 14.94 43.05
N PRO A 401 1.94 13.59 42.98
CA PRO A 401 3.04 12.89 42.34
C PRO A 401 3.10 13.19 40.83
N PRO A 402 4.29 13.08 40.21
CA PRO A 402 4.42 13.21 38.77
C PRO A 402 3.70 12.06 38.06
N ARG A 403 3.43 12.23 36.78
CA ARG A 403 2.69 11.28 35.95
C ARG A 403 3.39 11.04 34.62
N ILE A 404 3.74 9.80 34.34
CA ILE A 404 4.28 9.37 33.03
C ILE A 404 3.11 9.14 32.08
N LYS A 405 2.99 10.02 31.09
CA LYS A 405 1.97 9.97 30.04
C LYS A 405 2.30 8.94 28.98
N ALA A 406 3.58 8.74 28.69
CA ALA A 406 4.04 7.75 27.72
C ALA A 406 5.51 7.38 27.95
N LEU A 407 5.80 6.10 27.79
CA LEU A 407 7.15 5.58 27.64
C LEU A 407 7.21 4.79 26.33
N ALA A 408 7.98 5.28 25.36
CA ALA A 408 8.04 4.71 24.02
C ALA A 408 9.47 4.72 23.46
N ALA A 409 9.79 3.79 22.58
CA ALA A 409 11.05 3.74 21.85
C ALA A 409 10.83 4.01 20.37
N TRP A 410 11.80 4.65 19.71
CA TRP A 410 11.77 4.90 18.26
C TRP A 410 11.54 3.61 17.46
N SER A 411 12.09 2.50 17.94
CA SER A 411 11.77 1.15 17.47
C SER A 411 11.62 0.22 18.66
N GLU A 412 10.61 -0.64 18.62
CA GLU A 412 10.43 -1.73 19.59
C GLU A 412 11.22 -2.99 19.21
N VAL A 413 11.67 -3.09 17.96
CA VAL A 413 12.51 -4.17 17.46
C VAL A 413 13.84 -3.59 16.97
N LEU A 414 14.95 -4.07 17.53
CA LEU A 414 16.30 -3.65 17.19
C LEU A 414 17.15 -4.85 16.81
N PHE A 415 18.18 -4.62 16.02
CA PHE A 415 19.23 -5.61 15.81
C PHE A 415 20.31 -5.51 16.88
N ILE A 416 21.10 -6.58 17.04
CA ILE A 416 22.23 -6.60 17.96
C ILE A 416 23.14 -5.38 17.74
N GLY A 417 23.41 -4.63 18.82
CA GLY A 417 24.26 -3.45 18.80
C GLY A 417 23.64 -2.19 18.21
N GLU A 418 22.42 -2.26 17.65
CA GLU A 418 21.69 -1.08 17.17
C GLU A 418 21.30 -0.17 18.34
N THR A 419 21.17 1.13 18.08
CA THR A 419 20.78 2.11 19.10
C THR A 419 19.47 2.78 18.70
N ALA A 420 18.51 2.83 19.62
CA ALA A 420 17.27 3.58 19.47
C ALA A 420 17.11 4.63 20.58
N ALA A 421 16.47 5.74 20.25
CA ALA A 421 16.02 6.70 21.24
C ALA A 421 14.81 6.15 21.99
N VAL A 422 14.78 6.36 23.31
CA VAL A 422 13.69 6.01 24.21
C VAL A 422 13.23 7.30 24.89
N TYR A 423 11.92 7.55 24.84
CA TYR A 423 11.27 8.78 25.24
C TYR A 423 10.35 8.49 26.42
N CYS A 424 10.49 9.26 27.50
CA CYS A 424 9.59 9.28 28.64
C CYS A 424 8.95 10.68 28.73
N THR A 425 7.66 10.75 28.41
CA THR A 425 6.87 11.98 28.53
C THR A 425 6.15 11.95 29.86
N ALA A 426 6.40 12.95 30.71
CA ALA A 426 5.80 13.05 32.03
C ALA A 426 5.40 14.50 32.33
N GLU A 427 4.41 14.66 33.19
CA GLU A 427 3.90 15.94 33.67
C GLU A 427 3.69 15.90 35.18
N ASP A 428 3.56 17.08 35.77
CA ASP A 428 3.28 17.24 37.19
C ASP A 428 2.18 18.29 37.36
N ARG A 429 1.13 17.97 38.12
CA ARG A 429 -0.05 18.83 38.28
C ARG A 429 0.29 20.14 39.00
N ASP A 430 1.28 20.13 39.88
CA ASP A 430 1.71 21.31 40.64
C ASP A 430 2.79 22.11 39.89
N GLY A 431 3.22 21.64 38.71
CA GLY A 431 4.24 22.26 37.89
C GLY A 431 5.65 22.10 38.45
N ASP A 432 5.89 21.07 39.27
CA ASP A 432 7.20 20.80 39.84
C ASP A 432 8.23 20.36 38.79
N THR A 433 9.52 20.61 39.09
CA THR A 433 10.62 20.26 38.18
C THR A 433 10.90 18.77 38.23
N LEU A 434 10.75 18.10 37.09
CA LEU A 434 10.91 16.65 36.98
C LEU A 434 12.37 16.22 36.80
N SER A 435 12.72 15.12 37.47
CA SER A 435 13.98 14.40 37.29
C SER A 435 13.73 12.96 36.86
N TYR A 436 14.64 12.41 36.05
CA TYR A 436 14.45 11.12 35.38
C TYR A 436 15.60 10.18 35.73
N SER A 437 15.26 8.94 36.08
CA SER A 437 16.21 7.86 36.26
C SER A 437 15.80 6.66 35.41
N TRP A 438 16.79 5.99 34.84
CA TRP A 438 16.58 4.96 33.82
C TRP A 438 17.32 3.69 34.19
N ALA A 439 16.69 2.54 33.93
CA ALA A 439 17.29 1.23 34.08
C ALA A 439 16.94 0.35 32.88
N ALA A 440 17.87 -0.51 32.47
CA ALA A 440 17.64 -1.49 31.41
C ALA A 440 18.04 -2.89 31.88
N GLY A 441 17.25 -3.90 31.52
CA GLY A 441 17.54 -5.32 31.79
C GLY A 441 18.70 -5.89 30.98
N GLY A 442 19.26 -5.11 30.05
CA GLY A 442 20.42 -5.43 29.22
C GLY A 442 20.76 -4.25 28.30
N GLY A 443 21.89 -4.34 27.58
CA GLY A 443 22.38 -3.25 26.73
C GLY A 443 23.00 -2.11 27.52
N SER A 444 23.15 -0.94 26.90
CA SER A 444 23.69 0.26 27.54
C SER A 444 22.82 1.49 27.25
N LEU A 445 22.55 2.27 28.30
CA LEU A 445 21.85 3.56 28.21
C LEU A 445 22.86 4.71 28.19
N THR A 446 22.65 5.69 27.31
CA THR A 446 23.42 6.94 27.27
C THR A 446 22.47 8.14 27.21
N GLY A 447 22.91 9.28 27.75
CA GLY A 447 22.06 10.48 27.90
C GLY A 447 21.39 10.56 29.28
N GLY A 448 20.33 11.36 29.37
CA GLY A 448 19.58 11.60 30.60
C GLY A 448 18.40 12.54 30.38
N GLY A 449 17.60 12.80 31.43
CA GLY A 449 16.35 13.54 31.29
C GLY A 449 15.24 12.71 30.63
N ALA A 450 14.33 13.37 29.91
CA ALA A 450 13.16 12.74 29.29
C ALA A 450 13.48 11.82 28.10
N THR A 451 14.70 11.87 27.55
CA THR A 451 15.12 11.04 26.42
C THR A 451 16.49 10.44 26.66
N VAL A 452 16.62 9.14 26.42
CA VAL A 452 17.88 8.40 26.46
C VAL A 452 18.08 7.62 25.17
N ALA A 453 19.32 7.32 24.82
CA ALA A 453 19.65 6.39 23.75
C ALA A 453 19.99 5.03 24.36
N TRP A 454 19.30 3.98 23.92
CA TRP A 454 19.54 2.61 24.33
C TRP A 454 20.20 1.82 23.21
N THR A 455 21.38 1.26 23.48
CA THR A 455 22.10 0.37 22.57
C THR A 455 21.82 -1.08 22.94
N ALA A 456 21.30 -1.83 21.97
CA ALA A 456 20.96 -3.24 22.12
C ALA A 456 22.18 -4.09 22.50
N PRO A 457 22.03 -5.05 23.42
CA PRO A 457 23.09 -5.99 23.80
C PRO A 457 23.47 -6.95 22.67
N GLN A 458 24.53 -7.73 22.91
CA GLN A 458 25.10 -8.69 21.97
C GLN A 458 24.35 -10.04 21.88
N ASN A 459 23.22 -10.17 22.57
CA ASN A 459 22.40 -11.38 22.55
C ASN A 459 20.98 -11.01 22.15
N ALA A 460 20.40 -11.74 21.20
CA ALA A 460 18.98 -11.64 20.87
C ALA A 460 18.10 -11.97 22.10
N GLY A 461 16.94 -11.35 22.19
CA GLY A 461 16.02 -11.51 23.31
C GLY A 461 15.16 -10.27 23.58
N SER A 462 14.26 -10.37 24.56
CA SER A 462 13.46 -9.23 25.01
C SER A 462 14.10 -8.57 26.24
N TYR A 463 14.21 -7.24 26.22
CA TYR A 463 14.84 -6.44 27.26
C TYR A 463 13.90 -5.35 27.74
N THR A 464 13.68 -5.28 29.05
CA THR A 464 12.84 -4.25 29.67
C THR A 464 13.65 -3.00 29.96
N ILE A 465 13.14 -1.85 29.53
CA ILE A 465 13.61 -0.51 29.94
C ILE A 465 12.60 0.06 30.92
N THR A 466 13.08 0.59 32.04
CA THR A 466 12.28 1.25 33.07
C THR A 466 12.68 2.71 33.15
N ALA A 467 11.71 3.61 33.15
CA ALA A 467 11.86 5.01 33.49
C ALA A 467 11.20 5.26 34.85
N VAL A 468 11.86 5.99 35.72
CA VAL A 468 11.31 6.49 36.99
C VAL A 468 11.46 8.01 37.01
N VAL A 469 10.34 8.70 37.21
CA VAL A 469 10.24 10.15 37.24
C VAL A 469 9.95 10.61 38.66
N ALA A 470 10.68 11.62 39.13
CA ALA A 470 10.53 12.20 40.46
C ALA A 470 10.31 13.71 40.39
N ASP A 471 9.45 14.24 41.25
CA ASP A 471 9.11 15.67 41.37
C ASP A 471 10.08 16.47 42.27
N GLY A 472 11.00 15.79 42.97
CA GLY A 472 11.89 16.42 43.95
C GLY A 472 11.23 16.81 45.29
N ARG A 473 9.94 16.52 45.47
CA ARG A 473 9.13 16.73 46.67
C ARG A 473 8.63 15.45 47.31
N GLY A 474 8.99 14.30 46.73
CA GLY A 474 8.76 12.97 47.29
C GLY A 474 7.76 12.12 46.50
N GLY A 475 7.14 12.68 45.46
CA GLY A 475 6.34 11.92 44.50
C GLY A 475 7.21 11.24 43.46
N LEU A 476 6.77 10.06 43.05
CA LEU A 476 7.45 9.21 42.08
C LEU A 476 6.41 8.53 41.19
N ASP A 477 6.75 8.37 39.91
CA ASP A 477 6.05 7.49 38.99
C ASP A 477 7.04 6.65 38.18
N SER A 478 6.63 5.47 37.73
CA SER A 478 7.48 4.55 36.99
C SER A 478 6.74 3.82 35.88
N ALA A 479 7.37 3.74 34.70
CA ALA A 479 6.85 3.04 33.54
C ALA A 479 7.89 2.07 32.97
N ARG A 480 7.42 1.05 32.25
CA ARG A 480 8.27 0.04 31.61
C ARG A 480 7.87 -0.20 30.15
N ILE A 481 8.86 -0.40 29.30
CA ILE A 481 8.69 -0.84 27.91
C ILE A 481 9.60 -2.05 27.64
N ASN A 482 9.14 -2.98 26.82
CA ASN A 482 9.93 -4.13 26.38
C ASN A 482 10.39 -3.90 24.93
N LEU A 483 11.70 -3.98 24.69
CA LEU A 483 12.27 -3.95 23.35
C LEU A 483 12.78 -5.34 22.99
N VAL A 484 12.62 -5.74 21.73
CA VAL A 484 13.05 -7.03 21.20
C VAL A 484 14.32 -6.84 20.39
N VAL A 485 15.34 -7.66 20.67
CA VAL A 485 16.60 -7.69 19.93
C VAL A 485 16.68 -8.95 19.11
N ILE A 486 16.97 -8.81 17.81
CA ILE A 486 17.07 -9.93 16.85
C ILE A 486 18.44 -9.96 16.15
N ASP A 487 18.79 -11.14 15.62
CA ASP A 487 19.92 -11.31 14.71
C ASP A 487 19.54 -10.86 13.29
N ASN A 488 20.49 -10.31 12.53
CA ASN A 488 20.30 -9.96 11.13
C ASN A 488 20.66 -11.14 10.22
N HIS A 489 19.75 -11.53 9.34
CA HIS A 489 19.91 -12.58 8.35
C HIS A 489 20.19 -11.98 6.98
N ALA A 490 21.03 -12.64 6.19
CA ALA A 490 21.29 -12.19 4.83
C ALA A 490 20.08 -12.46 3.91
N PRO A 491 19.84 -11.61 2.90
CA PRO A 491 18.81 -11.84 1.92
C PRO A 491 19.06 -13.10 1.10
N VAL A 492 17.99 -13.64 0.49
CA VAL A 492 18.04 -14.84 -0.35
C VAL A 492 17.46 -14.52 -1.72
N ILE A 493 18.24 -14.72 -2.79
CA ILE A 493 17.74 -14.69 -4.18
C ILE A 493 17.02 -16.00 -4.44
N GLN A 494 15.72 -15.92 -4.69
CA GLN A 494 14.87 -17.07 -5.02
C GLN A 494 14.97 -17.42 -6.51
N THR A 495 14.93 -16.40 -7.38
CA THR A 495 15.07 -16.60 -8.83
C THR A 495 15.83 -15.44 -9.47
N LEU A 496 16.63 -15.77 -10.48
CA LEU A 496 17.31 -14.82 -11.35
C LEU A 496 17.18 -15.30 -12.80
N ALA A 497 16.57 -14.47 -13.66
CA ALA A 497 16.24 -14.86 -15.03
C ALA A 497 16.46 -13.73 -16.04
N ALA A 498 16.71 -14.13 -17.29
CA ALA A 498 16.76 -13.27 -18.46
C ALA A 498 15.66 -13.70 -19.43
N ASP A 499 14.92 -12.74 -19.99
CA ASP A 499 13.87 -13.01 -20.96
C ASP A 499 13.89 -11.95 -22.10
N PRO A 500 14.27 -12.32 -23.33
CA PRO A 500 14.78 -13.63 -23.74
C PRO A 500 16.23 -13.87 -23.28
N ASP A 501 16.64 -15.12 -23.11
CA ASP A 501 18.02 -15.52 -22.74
C ASP A 501 18.98 -15.64 -23.94
N ILE A 502 18.45 -15.45 -25.15
CA ILE A 502 19.20 -15.36 -26.42
C ILE A 502 18.80 -14.06 -27.13
N VAL A 503 19.78 -13.25 -27.50
CA VAL A 503 19.59 -11.95 -28.18
C VAL A 503 20.63 -11.78 -29.29
N MET A 504 20.39 -10.89 -30.27
CA MET A 504 21.42 -10.53 -31.25
C MET A 504 22.30 -9.39 -30.70
N PRO A 505 23.50 -9.17 -31.28
CA PRO A 505 24.34 -8.04 -30.89
C PRO A 505 23.59 -6.70 -30.95
N GLY A 506 23.60 -5.94 -29.85
CA GLY A 506 22.90 -4.65 -29.72
C GLY A 506 21.42 -4.74 -29.30
N ASP A 507 20.81 -5.92 -29.28
CA ASP A 507 19.46 -6.11 -28.74
C ASP A 507 19.44 -6.03 -27.21
N SER A 508 18.25 -5.97 -26.62
CA SER A 508 18.07 -5.92 -25.17
C SER A 508 17.29 -7.13 -24.64
N THR A 509 17.64 -7.57 -23.43
CA THR A 509 16.88 -8.55 -22.65
C THR A 509 16.48 -7.96 -21.31
N ARG A 510 15.35 -8.44 -20.76
CA ARG A 510 14.93 -8.07 -19.41
C ARG A 510 15.53 -9.03 -18.41
N LEU A 511 16.18 -8.48 -17.38
CA LEU A 511 16.69 -9.23 -16.25
C LEU A 511 15.76 -9.03 -15.05
N THR A 512 15.42 -10.12 -14.37
CA THR A 512 14.55 -10.11 -13.18
C THR A 512 15.22 -10.89 -12.06
N CYS A 513 15.37 -10.26 -10.90
CA CYS A 513 15.84 -10.83 -9.65
C CYS A 513 14.71 -10.79 -8.62
N VAL A 514 14.32 -11.94 -8.09
CA VAL A 514 13.37 -12.04 -6.98
C VAL A 514 14.16 -12.43 -5.74
N ALA A 515 14.29 -11.51 -4.79
CA ALA A 515 14.95 -11.75 -3.51
C ALA A 515 14.03 -11.39 -2.34
N THR A 516 14.23 -12.07 -1.22
CA THR A 516 13.51 -11.84 0.03
C THR A 516 14.49 -11.81 1.19
N ASP A 517 14.21 -10.94 2.15
CA ASP A 517 14.91 -10.93 3.42
C ASP A 517 14.12 -11.67 4.51
N PRO A 518 14.73 -12.59 5.28
CA PRO A 518 14.05 -13.27 6.38
C PRO A 518 13.52 -12.34 7.47
N ASP A 519 14.14 -11.19 7.68
CA ASP A 519 13.79 -10.23 8.73
C ASP A 519 12.83 -9.13 8.22
N GLY A 520 12.47 -9.18 6.93
CA GLY A 520 11.56 -8.22 6.30
C GLY A 520 12.22 -6.89 5.93
N ASP A 521 13.55 -6.82 5.93
CA ASP A 521 14.30 -5.64 5.51
C ASP A 521 14.10 -5.29 4.04
N SER A 522 14.23 -4.00 3.73
CA SER A 522 14.17 -3.50 2.37
C SER A 522 15.47 -3.79 1.61
N LEU A 523 15.37 -4.27 0.37
CA LEU A 523 16.53 -4.72 -0.40
C LEU A 523 16.99 -3.72 -1.46
N ASN A 524 18.30 -3.51 -1.52
CA ASN A 524 18.99 -2.79 -2.59
C ASN A 524 19.63 -3.76 -3.58
N TYR A 525 19.51 -3.47 -4.88
CA TYR A 525 19.95 -4.35 -5.97
C TYR A 525 21.04 -3.70 -6.81
N PHE A 526 22.12 -4.44 -7.05
CA PHE A 526 23.26 -4.01 -7.84
C PHE A 526 23.50 -5.00 -8.97
N TRP A 527 23.56 -4.48 -10.19
CA TRP A 527 23.74 -5.28 -11.40
C TRP A 527 25.11 -5.03 -12.01
N SER A 528 25.80 -6.11 -12.41
CA SER A 528 27.10 -6.03 -13.06
C SER A 528 27.16 -7.01 -14.24
N ALA A 529 27.70 -6.55 -15.36
CA ALA A 529 27.93 -7.36 -16.55
C ALA A 529 29.37 -7.12 -17.07
N PRO A 530 30.06 -8.14 -17.60
CA PRO A 530 31.42 -8.00 -18.12
C PRO A 530 31.48 -7.14 -19.41
N ALA A 531 30.36 -6.98 -20.12
CA ALA A 531 30.19 -6.09 -21.26
C ALA A 531 28.70 -5.77 -21.48
N GLY A 532 28.40 -4.85 -22.40
CA GLY A 532 27.05 -4.33 -22.61
C GLY A 532 26.66 -3.27 -21.58
N THR A 533 25.41 -2.83 -21.61
CA THR A 533 24.93 -1.74 -20.74
C THR A 533 23.68 -2.17 -19.98
N VAL A 534 23.70 -2.09 -18.65
CA VAL A 534 22.51 -2.24 -17.80
C VAL A 534 21.81 -0.89 -17.68
N VAL A 535 20.50 -0.86 -17.92
CA VAL A 535 19.64 0.32 -17.81
C VAL A 535 18.52 0.04 -16.81
N GLY A 536 18.41 0.87 -15.78
CA GLY A 536 17.45 0.73 -14.70
C GLY A 536 18.10 0.46 -13.35
N SER A 537 17.27 0.25 -12.32
CA SER A 537 17.68 -0.09 -10.96
C SER A 537 16.62 -0.94 -10.28
N GLY A 538 16.96 -1.57 -9.15
CA GLY A 538 16.03 -2.43 -8.42
C GLY A 538 16.00 -3.87 -8.96
N PRO A 539 14.93 -4.63 -8.63
CA PRO A 539 14.84 -6.07 -8.93
C PRO A 539 14.67 -6.38 -10.42
N MET A 540 14.34 -5.38 -11.26
CA MET A 540 14.14 -5.55 -12.69
C MET A 540 14.91 -4.49 -13.47
N VAL A 541 15.73 -4.92 -14.43
CA VAL A 541 16.53 -4.03 -15.29
C VAL A 541 16.52 -4.54 -16.73
N ASN A 542 16.87 -3.66 -17.68
CA ASN A 542 17.13 -4.08 -19.05
C ASN A 542 18.64 -4.11 -19.29
N TRP A 543 19.15 -5.19 -19.89
CA TRP A 543 20.53 -5.27 -20.34
C TRP A 543 20.60 -5.24 -21.87
N MET A 544 21.34 -4.27 -22.40
CA MET A 544 21.63 -4.14 -23.83
C MET A 544 22.92 -4.88 -24.14
N ALA A 545 22.83 -5.89 -25.01
CA ALA A 545 23.93 -6.73 -25.41
C ALA A 545 25.04 -5.93 -26.14
N PRO A 546 26.31 -6.29 -25.95
CA PRO A 546 27.42 -5.69 -26.69
C PRO A 546 27.35 -6.04 -28.18
N GLY A 547 28.16 -5.35 -28.99
CA GLY A 547 28.27 -5.60 -30.43
C GLY A 547 28.99 -6.91 -30.80
N GLN A 548 29.59 -7.60 -29.82
CA GLN A 548 30.34 -8.84 -30.03
C GLN A 548 29.52 -10.05 -29.59
N ALA A 549 29.40 -11.04 -30.47
CA ALA A 549 28.77 -12.33 -30.15
C ALA A 549 29.55 -13.07 -29.05
N GLY A 550 28.85 -13.80 -28.20
CA GLY A 550 29.43 -14.54 -27.08
C GLY A 550 28.43 -14.86 -25.97
N TYR A 551 28.91 -15.50 -24.91
CA TYR A 551 28.10 -15.85 -23.74
C TYR A 551 28.48 -14.95 -22.55
N TYR A 552 27.52 -14.16 -22.07
CA TYR A 552 27.75 -13.15 -21.03
C TYR A 552 27.03 -13.54 -19.75
N ARG A 553 27.75 -13.52 -18.62
CA ARG A 553 27.19 -13.79 -17.29
C ARG A 553 26.94 -12.47 -16.57
N ILE A 554 25.68 -12.13 -16.36
CA ILE A 554 25.25 -10.92 -15.66
C ILE A 554 24.93 -11.27 -14.21
N THR A 555 25.52 -10.55 -13.27
CA THR A 555 25.39 -10.78 -11.82
C THR A 555 24.43 -9.76 -11.20
N CYS A 556 23.52 -10.24 -10.36
CA CYS A 556 22.71 -9.42 -9.46
C CYS A 556 23.17 -9.65 -8.02
N ARG A 557 23.44 -8.58 -7.29
CA ARG A 557 23.73 -8.58 -5.85
C ARG A 557 22.60 -7.88 -5.12
N ALA A 558 21.99 -8.54 -4.14
CA ALA A 558 20.99 -7.96 -3.24
C ALA A 558 21.61 -7.78 -1.85
N GLU A 559 21.34 -6.65 -1.20
CA GLU A 559 21.76 -6.38 0.18
C GLU A 559 20.63 -5.70 0.98
N ASP A 560 20.63 -5.93 2.29
CA ASP A 560 19.61 -5.47 3.26
C ASP A 560 19.90 -4.10 3.88
N GLY A 561 21.07 -3.51 3.58
CA GLY A 561 21.53 -2.26 4.22
C GLY A 561 21.99 -2.41 5.68
N ARG A 562 21.93 -3.61 6.24
CA ARG A 562 22.36 -3.99 7.60
C ARG A 562 23.56 -4.94 7.61
N GLY A 563 24.10 -5.26 6.43
CA GLY A 563 25.34 -5.99 6.24
C GLY A 563 25.15 -7.40 5.65
N GLY A 564 23.91 -7.86 5.52
CA GLY A 564 23.57 -9.07 4.78
C GLY A 564 23.62 -8.83 3.28
N VAL A 565 24.26 -9.76 2.58
CA VAL A 565 24.51 -9.67 1.14
C VAL A 565 24.32 -11.04 0.51
N THR A 566 23.69 -11.08 -0.65
CA THR A 566 23.64 -12.25 -1.51
C THR A 566 23.87 -11.85 -2.96
N ALA A 567 24.36 -12.77 -3.78
CA ALA A 567 24.56 -12.53 -5.19
C ALA A 567 24.36 -13.81 -6.00
N ASP A 568 23.78 -13.66 -7.18
CA ASP A 568 23.62 -14.74 -8.16
C ASP A 568 23.83 -14.18 -9.58
N SER A 569 23.94 -15.06 -10.58
CA SER A 569 24.18 -14.67 -11.96
C SER A 569 23.35 -15.44 -12.98
N VAL A 570 22.94 -14.76 -14.05
CA VAL A 570 22.24 -15.34 -15.20
C VAL A 570 23.09 -15.19 -16.46
N GLY A 571 23.13 -16.23 -17.30
CA GLY A 571 23.85 -16.21 -18.56
C GLY A 571 22.94 -15.86 -19.74
N VAL A 572 23.44 -15.02 -20.65
CA VAL A 572 22.73 -14.59 -21.87
C VAL A 572 23.63 -14.85 -23.08
N SER A 573 23.08 -15.51 -24.10
CA SER A 573 23.79 -15.73 -25.37
C SER A 573 23.54 -14.57 -26.32
N VAL A 574 24.61 -13.98 -26.84
CA VAL A 574 24.56 -12.90 -27.82
C VAL A 574 25.02 -13.45 -29.17
N GLY A 575 24.12 -13.50 -30.15
CA GLY A 575 24.36 -14.12 -31.46
C GLY A 575 23.75 -15.50 -31.62
N ASP A 576 23.55 -15.89 -32.88
CA ASP A 576 22.81 -17.08 -33.27
C ASP A 576 23.72 -18.22 -33.78
N LEU A 577 24.83 -17.90 -34.42
CA LEU A 577 25.91 -18.83 -34.77
C LEU A 577 26.72 -19.08 -33.49
N VAL A 578 26.63 -20.30 -32.95
CA VAL A 578 27.25 -20.70 -31.67
C VAL A 578 28.46 -21.62 -31.84
N GLY A 579 28.69 -22.11 -33.06
CA GLY A 579 29.92 -22.79 -33.43
C GLY A 579 30.18 -22.63 -34.92
N TYR A 580 31.39 -22.22 -35.29
CA TYR A 580 31.81 -22.09 -36.67
C TYR A 580 33.25 -22.56 -36.87
N TYR A 581 33.42 -23.69 -37.54
CA TYR A 581 34.71 -24.33 -37.80
C TYR A 581 35.00 -24.29 -39.31
N PRO A 582 35.62 -23.19 -39.81
CA PRO A 582 36.04 -23.07 -41.21
C PRO A 582 37.32 -23.88 -41.51
N PHE A 583 37.88 -24.51 -40.48
CA PHE A 583 39.09 -25.32 -40.52
C PHE A 583 40.32 -24.67 -41.15
N THR A 584 40.47 -23.35 -41.05
CA THR A 584 41.62 -22.61 -41.59
C THR A 584 42.91 -22.86 -40.79
N GLY A 585 43.50 -24.04 -40.96
CA GLY A 585 44.72 -24.51 -40.29
C GLY A 585 44.52 -25.04 -38.86
N ASN A 586 43.31 -25.00 -38.30
CA ASN A 586 42.99 -25.51 -36.96
C ASN A 586 41.50 -25.82 -36.79
N ALA A 587 41.11 -26.42 -35.67
CA ALA A 587 39.71 -26.66 -35.29
C ALA A 587 39.11 -25.53 -34.40
N GLY A 588 39.54 -24.29 -34.60
CA GLY A 588 39.07 -23.15 -33.81
C GLY A 588 37.66 -22.68 -34.19
N ASP A 589 36.83 -22.46 -33.18
CA ASP A 589 35.54 -21.77 -33.33
C ASP A 589 35.71 -20.27 -33.65
N SER A 590 35.11 -19.84 -34.76
CA SER A 590 35.09 -18.46 -35.26
C SER A 590 33.73 -17.77 -35.05
N SER A 591 32.82 -18.37 -34.28
CA SER A 591 31.48 -17.84 -34.01
C SER A 591 31.45 -16.68 -33.01
N GLY A 592 32.51 -16.55 -32.20
CA GLY A 592 32.59 -15.61 -31.07
C GLY A 592 32.31 -16.25 -29.70
N PHE A 593 31.80 -17.49 -29.68
CA PHE A 593 31.51 -18.22 -28.43
C PHE A 593 32.70 -18.99 -27.86
N GLY A 594 33.80 -19.11 -28.59
CA GLY A 594 35.04 -19.73 -28.10
C GLY A 594 34.94 -21.25 -27.90
N ASN A 595 33.99 -21.90 -28.58
CA ASN A 595 33.78 -23.34 -28.51
C ASN A 595 34.84 -24.11 -29.34
N HIS A 596 36.13 -23.89 -29.06
CA HIS A 596 37.23 -24.44 -29.85
C HIS A 596 37.30 -25.97 -29.77
N GLY A 597 37.60 -26.61 -30.90
CA GLY A 597 37.80 -28.05 -31.00
C GLY A 597 39.25 -28.46 -30.74
N THR A 598 39.42 -29.60 -30.07
CA THR A 598 40.70 -30.32 -29.91
C THR A 598 40.73 -31.47 -30.90
N VAL A 599 41.79 -31.55 -31.70
CA VAL A 599 41.94 -32.55 -32.75
C VAL A 599 42.62 -33.80 -32.22
N PHE A 600 42.05 -34.98 -32.50
CA PHE A 600 42.61 -36.30 -32.21
C PHE A 600 42.73 -37.08 -33.52
N GLY A 601 43.95 -37.28 -34.02
CA GLY A 601 44.24 -38.10 -35.20
C GLY A 601 43.90 -37.46 -36.56
N ALA A 602 42.76 -36.77 -36.67
CA ALA A 602 42.26 -36.20 -37.92
C ALA A 602 43.27 -35.25 -38.58
N VAL A 603 43.42 -35.35 -39.90
CA VAL A 603 44.47 -34.67 -40.66
C VAL A 603 43.88 -33.58 -41.55
N LEU A 604 44.57 -32.44 -41.64
CA LEU A 604 44.19 -31.34 -42.53
C LEU A 604 44.34 -31.75 -44.00
N VAL A 605 43.31 -31.44 -44.79
CA VAL A 605 43.24 -31.69 -46.23
C VAL A 605 42.67 -30.47 -46.97
N PRO A 606 42.79 -30.42 -48.31
CA PRO A 606 42.18 -29.34 -49.06
C PRO A 606 40.66 -29.27 -48.89
N ASP A 607 40.12 -28.05 -48.84
CA ASP A 607 38.67 -27.83 -48.86
C ASP A 607 38.04 -28.19 -50.22
N ARG A 608 36.72 -28.07 -50.30
CA ARG A 608 35.96 -28.25 -51.54
C ARG A 608 36.33 -27.32 -52.71
N PHE A 609 37.18 -26.31 -52.48
CA PHE A 609 37.72 -25.42 -53.50
C PHE A 609 39.18 -25.72 -53.83
N GLY A 610 39.73 -26.79 -53.26
CA GLY A 610 41.13 -27.20 -53.44
C GLY A 610 42.13 -26.35 -52.67
N ARG A 611 41.69 -25.53 -51.70
CA ARG A 611 42.59 -24.72 -50.87
C ARG A 611 43.16 -25.61 -49.76
N PRO A 612 44.49 -25.68 -49.59
CA PRO A 612 45.11 -26.56 -48.59
C PRO A 612 44.72 -26.17 -47.16
N ASP A 613 44.75 -27.14 -46.27
CA ASP A 613 44.57 -26.98 -44.82
C ASP A 613 43.28 -26.25 -44.42
N ARG A 614 42.16 -26.63 -45.06
CA ARG A 614 40.84 -26.02 -44.85
C ARG A 614 39.69 -27.01 -44.64
N ALA A 615 39.99 -28.29 -44.55
CA ALA A 615 39.06 -29.34 -44.16
C ALA A 615 39.81 -30.41 -43.36
N TYR A 616 39.09 -31.29 -42.66
CA TYR A 616 39.69 -32.42 -41.95
C TYR A 616 39.27 -33.76 -42.56
N TYR A 617 40.25 -34.62 -42.76
CA TYR A 617 40.08 -36.03 -43.08
C TYR A 617 40.01 -36.86 -41.79
N PHE A 618 39.08 -37.81 -41.78
CA PHE A 618 38.86 -38.79 -40.73
C PHE A 618 39.01 -40.19 -41.33
N ASP A 619 39.82 -41.04 -40.70
CA ASP A 619 40.19 -42.37 -41.19
C ASP A 619 39.18 -43.49 -40.91
N GLY A 620 38.16 -43.21 -40.08
CA GLY A 620 37.12 -44.16 -39.67
C GLY A 620 37.48 -45.09 -38.52
N VAL A 621 38.66 -44.93 -37.90
CA VAL A 621 39.18 -45.77 -36.83
C VAL A 621 39.12 -45.04 -35.48
N ASP A 622 39.92 -44.00 -35.29
CA ASP A 622 40.04 -43.27 -34.01
C ASP A 622 40.11 -41.75 -34.16
N ASP A 623 40.02 -41.23 -35.39
CA ASP A 623 40.01 -39.80 -35.66
C ASP A 623 38.74 -39.11 -35.13
N ALA A 624 38.92 -38.00 -34.41
CA ALA A 624 37.84 -37.16 -33.89
C ALA A 624 38.30 -35.71 -33.66
N ILE A 625 37.35 -34.78 -33.62
CA ILE A 625 37.54 -33.44 -33.05
C ILE A 625 36.53 -33.28 -31.91
N GLN A 626 37.02 -32.93 -30.71
CA GLN A 626 36.20 -32.78 -29.51
C GLN A 626 36.10 -31.31 -29.10
N VAL A 627 34.87 -30.85 -28.88
CA VAL A 627 34.56 -29.49 -28.41
C VAL A 627 33.98 -29.59 -27.01
N LEU A 628 34.67 -29.01 -26.03
CA LEU A 628 34.26 -29.05 -24.62
C LEU A 628 32.84 -28.52 -24.46
N ASN A 629 32.01 -29.23 -23.69
CA ASN A 629 30.64 -28.81 -23.45
C ASN A 629 30.58 -27.45 -22.72
N HIS A 630 29.70 -26.58 -23.18
CA HIS A 630 29.54 -25.21 -22.66
C HIS A 630 28.05 -24.80 -22.65
N PRO A 631 27.59 -23.92 -21.74
CA PRO A 631 26.20 -23.45 -21.72
C PRO A 631 25.71 -22.86 -23.04
N SER A 632 26.56 -22.16 -23.80
CA SER A 632 26.21 -21.62 -25.12
C SER A 632 25.89 -22.70 -26.17
N LEU A 633 26.33 -23.93 -25.94
CA LEU A 633 25.96 -25.07 -26.78
C LEU A 633 24.63 -25.69 -26.31
N ASN A 634 24.14 -25.42 -25.10
CA ASN A 634 23.00 -26.09 -24.45
C ASN A 634 21.64 -25.37 -24.61
N PHE A 635 21.47 -24.61 -25.69
CA PHE A 635 20.19 -24.03 -26.09
C PHE A 635 19.13 -25.11 -26.37
N ARG A 636 17.85 -24.76 -26.14
CA ARG A 636 16.78 -25.76 -26.03
C ARG A 636 15.64 -25.61 -27.04
N GLU A 637 15.44 -24.42 -27.62
CA GLU A 637 14.25 -24.14 -28.42
C GLU A 637 14.37 -24.63 -29.87
N ALA A 638 15.53 -24.44 -30.51
CA ALA A 638 15.77 -24.82 -31.91
C ALA A 638 17.26 -25.03 -32.19
N ILE A 639 17.62 -25.74 -33.26
CA ILE A 639 19.00 -25.94 -33.71
C ILE A 639 19.09 -26.00 -35.23
N THR A 640 20.20 -25.53 -35.79
CA THR A 640 20.65 -25.89 -37.14
C THR A 640 22.10 -26.36 -37.11
N VAL A 641 22.39 -27.51 -37.72
CA VAL A 641 23.75 -28.02 -37.94
C VAL A 641 23.99 -28.07 -39.45
N ASN A 642 24.90 -27.24 -39.95
CA ASN A 642 25.28 -27.16 -41.36
C ASN A 642 26.75 -27.56 -41.52
N PHE A 643 27.08 -28.37 -42.52
CA PHE A 643 28.46 -28.72 -42.83
C PHE A 643 28.57 -29.30 -44.24
N TRP A 644 29.80 -29.36 -44.74
CA TRP A 644 30.12 -30.05 -45.99
C TRP A 644 30.80 -31.37 -45.68
N MET A 645 30.46 -32.40 -46.45
CA MET A 645 31.06 -33.71 -46.29
C MET A 645 31.32 -34.44 -47.62
N VAL A 646 32.37 -35.25 -47.61
CA VAL A 646 32.64 -36.31 -48.59
C VAL A 646 32.74 -37.62 -47.83
N VAL A 647 31.96 -38.63 -48.22
CA VAL A 647 31.97 -39.94 -47.58
C VAL A 647 32.86 -40.89 -48.37
N GLU A 648 33.95 -41.39 -47.77
CA GLU A 648 34.87 -42.30 -48.45
C GLU A 648 34.48 -43.77 -48.25
N GLU A 649 33.86 -44.11 -47.11
CA GLU A 649 33.45 -45.48 -46.82
C GLU A 649 32.09 -45.54 -46.12
N PHE A 650 31.22 -46.43 -46.59
CA PHE A 650 29.97 -46.78 -45.92
C PHE A 650 30.13 -48.09 -45.17
N PHE A 651 29.84 -48.08 -43.87
CA PHE A 651 29.95 -49.25 -43.02
C PHE A 651 28.63 -50.03 -42.92
N SER A 652 28.71 -51.29 -42.49
CA SER A 652 27.54 -52.09 -42.06
C SER A 652 26.98 -51.66 -40.70
N ARG A 653 27.67 -50.72 -40.04
CA ARG A 653 27.27 -50.01 -38.82
C ARG A 653 26.96 -48.55 -39.14
N GLU A 654 26.36 -47.87 -38.17
CA GLU A 654 26.19 -46.43 -38.25
C GLU A 654 27.55 -45.70 -38.11
N ALA A 655 27.69 -44.55 -38.76
CA ALA A 655 28.86 -43.67 -38.67
C ALA A 655 28.44 -42.23 -38.35
N TYR A 656 29.21 -41.52 -37.53
CA TYR A 656 28.78 -40.24 -36.93
C TYR A 656 29.66 -39.07 -37.39
N PRO A 657 29.23 -38.29 -38.40
CA PRO A 657 29.90 -37.05 -38.75
C PRO A 657 29.92 -36.03 -37.60
N ILE A 658 28.80 -35.82 -36.90
CA ILE A 658 28.70 -34.84 -35.81
C ILE A 658 27.70 -35.32 -34.76
N SER A 659 28.06 -35.27 -33.48
CA SER A 659 27.16 -35.59 -32.37
C SER A 659 27.43 -34.78 -31.13
N HIS A 660 26.37 -34.30 -30.48
CA HIS A 660 26.45 -33.79 -29.12
C HIS A 660 25.65 -34.71 -28.21
N GLY A 661 26.33 -35.57 -27.47
CA GLY A 661 25.68 -36.48 -26.52
C GLY A 661 24.81 -37.58 -27.13
N ASN A 662 25.02 -37.99 -28.39
CA ASN A 662 24.29 -39.08 -29.08
C ASN A 662 22.74 -38.96 -29.05
N TRP A 663 22.04 -40.03 -29.45
CA TRP A 663 20.57 -40.09 -29.45
C TRP A 663 19.97 -40.20 -28.04
N GLU A 664 20.71 -40.72 -27.06
CA GLU A 664 20.27 -40.93 -25.67
C GLU A 664 20.34 -39.67 -24.83
N ASN A 665 21.21 -38.71 -25.16
CA ASN A 665 21.35 -37.52 -24.32
C ASN A 665 20.89 -36.26 -25.03
N ARG A 666 21.10 -36.11 -26.35
CA ARG A 666 20.71 -34.85 -27.01
C ARG A 666 20.48 -34.88 -28.52
N TRP A 667 21.51 -34.87 -29.36
CA TRP A 667 21.32 -34.91 -30.82
C TRP A 667 22.51 -35.50 -31.58
N LYS A 668 22.24 -36.01 -32.78
CA LYS A 668 23.27 -36.52 -33.71
C LYS A 668 22.89 -36.34 -35.17
N VAL A 669 23.91 -36.14 -36.00
CA VAL A 669 23.86 -36.39 -37.45
C VAL A 669 24.69 -37.63 -37.71
N SER A 670 24.11 -38.63 -38.37
CA SER A 670 24.78 -39.91 -38.64
C SER A 670 24.46 -40.44 -40.04
N ILE A 671 25.19 -41.47 -40.47
CA ILE A 671 24.97 -42.19 -41.73
C ILE A 671 24.65 -43.64 -41.38
N ILE A 672 23.44 -44.09 -41.75
CA ILE A 672 22.97 -45.45 -41.47
C ILE A 672 23.40 -46.45 -42.56
N PRO A 673 23.39 -47.77 -42.29
CA PRO A 673 23.88 -48.79 -43.23
C PRO A 673 23.23 -48.77 -44.63
N THR A 674 22.02 -48.22 -44.76
CA THR A 674 21.33 -48.03 -46.05
C THR A 674 21.83 -46.82 -46.84
N ARG A 675 22.96 -46.20 -46.45
CA ARG A 675 23.57 -45.02 -47.09
C ARG A 675 22.68 -43.78 -47.09
N ARG A 676 21.90 -43.59 -46.02
CA ARG A 676 21.07 -42.40 -45.81
C ARG A 676 21.64 -41.60 -44.64
N LEU A 677 21.48 -40.29 -44.69
CA LEU A 677 21.74 -39.42 -43.56
C LEU A 677 20.59 -39.56 -42.56
N ARG A 678 20.90 -39.62 -41.27
CA ARG A 678 19.94 -39.61 -40.17
C ARG A 678 20.18 -38.38 -39.31
N TRP A 679 19.11 -37.63 -39.07
CA TRP A 679 19.08 -36.54 -38.09
C TRP A 679 18.23 -36.97 -36.90
N THR A 680 18.80 -36.91 -35.70
CA THR A 680 18.15 -37.33 -34.46
C THR A 680 18.20 -36.22 -33.43
N VAL A 681 17.07 -35.98 -32.76
CA VAL A 681 16.99 -35.12 -31.57
C VAL A 681 16.35 -35.85 -30.40
N LYS A 682 16.71 -35.47 -29.19
CA LYS A 682 16.07 -35.86 -27.94
C LYS A 682 15.52 -34.62 -27.23
N THR A 683 14.22 -34.64 -26.97
CA THR A 683 13.48 -33.55 -26.32
C THR A 683 12.93 -33.99 -24.97
N ASP A 684 12.38 -33.03 -24.21
CA ASP A 684 11.73 -33.25 -22.91
C ASP A 684 10.30 -33.83 -23.00
N THR A 685 9.85 -34.22 -24.20
CA THR A 685 8.55 -34.89 -24.37
C THR A 685 8.60 -36.35 -23.93
N ALA A 686 7.49 -36.84 -23.35
CA ALA A 686 7.36 -38.25 -22.97
C ALA A 686 7.18 -39.18 -24.19
N ALA A 687 6.74 -38.65 -25.34
CA ALA A 687 6.53 -39.44 -26.54
C ALA A 687 7.85 -40.06 -27.03
N ASN A 688 7.83 -41.36 -27.35
CA ASN A 688 8.99 -42.11 -27.84
C ASN A 688 10.29 -41.88 -27.02
N ASN A 689 10.16 -41.74 -25.68
CA ASN A 689 11.28 -41.44 -24.78
C ASN A 689 12.06 -40.17 -25.17
N GLY A 690 11.35 -39.19 -25.74
CA GLY A 690 11.91 -37.92 -26.22
C GLY A 690 12.64 -37.99 -27.56
N ILE A 691 12.83 -39.18 -28.13
CA ILE A 691 13.74 -39.38 -29.27
C ILE A 691 12.97 -39.35 -30.58
N ARG A 692 13.53 -38.66 -31.58
CA ARG A 692 12.99 -38.65 -32.95
C ARG A 692 14.09 -38.67 -33.99
N ASP A 693 13.92 -39.57 -34.95
CA ASP A 693 14.75 -39.68 -36.14
C ASP A 693 14.02 -39.16 -37.39
N VAL A 694 14.78 -38.60 -38.33
CA VAL A 694 14.39 -38.44 -39.73
C VAL A 694 15.55 -38.90 -40.63
N ASP A 695 15.23 -39.69 -41.65
CA ASP A 695 16.20 -40.20 -42.62
C ASP A 695 16.07 -39.47 -43.96
N SER A 696 17.20 -39.23 -44.64
CA SER A 696 17.22 -38.62 -45.96
C SER A 696 16.52 -39.51 -47.01
N GLN A 697 15.81 -38.91 -47.96
CA GLN A 697 15.28 -39.57 -49.16
C GLN A 697 16.39 -39.82 -50.20
N THR A 698 17.40 -38.97 -50.25
CA THR A 698 18.58 -39.18 -51.09
C THR A 698 19.49 -40.26 -50.51
N LEU A 699 19.94 -41.17 -51.38
CA LEU A 699 21.02 -42.12 -51.08
C LEU A 699 22.37 -41.45 -51.36
N LEU A 700 23.22 -41.41 -50.34
CA LEU A 700 24.56 -40.86 -50.43
C LEU A 700 25.44 -41.76 -51.32
N GLN A 701 26.25 -41.12 -52.16
CA GLN A 701 27.24 -41.77 -53.02
C GLN A 701 28.64 -41.58 -52.44
N ARG A 702 29.48 -42.59 -52.67
CA ARG A 702 30.90 -42.54 -52.28
C ARG A 702 31.59 -41.41 -53.04
N ASP A 703 32.52 -40.72 -52.37
CA ASP A 703 33.38 -39.68 -52.95
C ASP A 703 32.62 -38.48 -53.56
N SER A 704 31.34 -38.33 -53.23
CA SER A 704 30.50 -37.20 -53.67
C SER A 704 30.43 -36.13 -52.59
N LEU A 705 30.50 -34.86 -53.01
CA LEU A 705 30.39 -33.71 -52.11
C LEU A 705 28.92 -33.40 -51.80
N TYR A 706 28.61 -33.29 -50.52
CA TYR A 706 27.29 -32.89 -50.03
C TYR A 706 27.41 -31.71 -49.05
N MET A 707 26.56 -30.71 -49.21
CA MET A 707 26.23 -29.80 -48.12
C MET A 707 25.05 -30.37 -47.34
N VAL A 708 25.28 -30.72 -46.09
CA VAL A 708 24.27 -31.23 -45.16
C VAL A 708 23.78 -30.07 -44.30
N THR A 709 22.45 -29.93 -44.16
CA THR A 709 21.86 -29.06 -43.13
C THR A 709 20.75 -29.78 -42.40
N ALA A 710 20.94 -30.00 -41.10
CA ALA A 710 19.97 -30.60 -40.21
C ALA A 710 19.33 -29.51 -39.33
N VAL A 711 18.01 -29.40 -39.34
CA VAL A 711 17.27 -28.34 -38.64
C VAL A 711 16.25 -28.95 -37.68
N TYR A 712 16.09 -28.35 -36.52
CA TYR A 712 14.96 -28.55 -35.62
C TYR A 712 14.45 -27.20 -35.11
N ASP A 713 13.16 -26.93 -35.25
CA ASP A 713 12.54 -25.63 -34.94
C ASP A 713 11.59 -25.68 -33.71
N GLY A 714 11.67 -26.75 -32.92
CA GLY A 714 10.74 -27.02 -31.82
C GLY A 714 9.42 -27.68 -32.26
N GLN A 715 9.20 -27.86 -33.58
CA GLN A 715 7.99 -28.45 -34.15
C GLN A 715 8.24 -29.54 -35.21
N ALA A 716 9.40 -29.55 -35.86
CA ALA A 716 9.79 -30.58 -36.81
C ALA A 716 11.31 -30.65 -37.03
N LEU A 717 11.78 -31.86 -37.32
CA LEU A 717 13.12 -32.14 -37.83
C LEU A 717 13.11 -32.00 -39.36
N ARG A 718 14.16 -31.41 -39.95
CA ARG A 718 14.33 -31.32 -41.40
C ARG A 718 15.77 -31.63 -41.80
N ILE A 719 15.93 -32.34 -42.90
CA ILE A 719 17.21 -32.54 -43.59
C ILE A 719 17.15 -31.80 -44.91
N TYR A 720 18.17 -30.97 -45.16
CA TYR A 720 18.43 -30.37 -46.45
C TYR A 720 19.75 -30.91 -46.99
N LEU A 721 19.76 -31.30 -48.26
CA LEU A 721 20.96 -31.68 -49.00
C LEU A 721 21.15 -30.71 -50.15
N ASN A 722 22.37 -30.16 -50.27
CA ASN A 722 22.74 -29.23 -51.34
C ASN A 722 21.75 -28.05 -51.47
N GLY A 723 21.33 -27.50 -50.33
CA GLY A 723 20.44 -26.35 -50.24
C GLY A 723 18.95 -26.65 -50.44
N THR A 724 18.55 -27.92 -50.66
CA THR A 724 17.16 -28.31 -50.96
C THR A 724 16.61 -29.23 -49.87
N LEU A 725 15.35 -29.03 -49.49
CA LEU A 725 14.67 -29.90 -48.50
C LEU A 725 14.58 -31.32 -49.04
N ASP A 726 15.09 -32.28 -48.28
CA ASP A 726 15.14 -33.69 -48.65
C ASP A 726 14.21 -34.55 -47.78
N ALA A 727 14.11 -34.26 -46.48
CA ALA A 727 13.22 -34.97 -45.57
C ALA A 727 12.70 -34.09 -44.42
N VAL A 728 11.51 -34.42 -43.90
CA VAL A 728 10.86 -33.74 -42.77
C VAL A 728 10.12 -34.74 -41.88
N ALA A 729 10.20 -34.54 -40.56
CA ALA A 729 9.41 -35.30 -39.59
C ALA A 729 8.88 -34.37 -38.48
N PRO A 730 7.56 -34.29 -38.26
CA PRO A 730 7.00 -33.53 -37.14
C PRO A 730 7.48 -34.08 -35.79
N TRP A 731 7.77 -33.18 -34.86
CA TRP A 731 8.18 -33.46 -33.49
C TRP A 731 8.20 -32.19 -32.64
N SER A 732 7.57 -32.20 -31.46
CA SER A 732 7.57 -31.06 -30.56
C SER A 732 8.25 -31.34 -29.23
N GLY A 733 8.70 -30.27 -28.57
CA GLY A 733 9.37 -30.30 -27.27
C GLY A 733 10.69 -29.55 -27.29
N ARG A 734 11.24 -29.26 -26.11
CA ARG A 734 12.51 -28.57 -25.98
C ARG A 734 13.64 -29.59 -26.00
N LEU A 735 14.72 -29.30 -26.71
CA LEU A 735 15.93 -30.12 -26.67
C LEU A 735 16.41 -30.26 -25.22
N LEU A 736 16.89 -31.46 -24.90
CA LEU A 736 17.60 -31.67 -23.63
C LEU A 736 18.95 -30.95 -23.65
N THR A 737 19.51 -30.73 -22.46
CA THR A 737 20.89 -30.32 -22.27
C THR A 737 21.75 -31.55 -21.97
N THR A 738 23.06 -31.45 -22.14
CA THR A 738 23.99 -32.54 -21.80
C THR A 738 25.27 -31.99 -21.19
N GLY A 739 25.92 -32.80 -20.36
CA GLY A 739 27.28 -32.56 -19.86
C GLY A 739 28.36 -33.12 -20.79
N ILE A 740 27.99 -33.84 -21.85
CA ILE A 740 28.90 -34.52 -22.77
C ILE A 740 29.40 -33.54 -23.83
N ASP A 741 30.67 -33.67 -24.20
CA ASP A 741 31.30 -32.84 -25.23
C ASP A 741 30.72 -33.10 -26.63
N LEU A 742 30.73 -32.05 -27.46
CA LEU A 742 30.39 -32.15 -28.88
C LEU A 742 31.55 -32.87 -29.59
N SER A 743 31.21 -33.89 -30.36
CA SER A 743 32.15 -34.72 -31.12
C SER A 743 31.91 -34.53 -32.63
N ILE A 744 32.99 -34.34 -33.38
CA ILE A 744 33.01 -34.31 -34.85
C ILE A 744 33.85 -35.52 -35.29
N GLY A 745 33.31 -36.34 -36.19
CA GLY A 745 33.92 -37.59 -36.65
C GLY A 745 33.69 -38.81 -35.74
N GLN A 746 33.05 -38.64 -34.57
CA GLN A 746 32.85 -39.67 -33.55
C GLN A 746 31.48 -39.54 -32.88
N HIS A 747 30.96 -40.64 -32.30
CA HIS A 747 29.62 -40.67 -31.71
C HIS A 747 29.55 -40.12 -30.27
N LEU A 748 30.51 -40.48 -29.43
CA LEU A 748 30.73 -39.99 -28.07
C LEU A 748 32.25 -39.90 -27.86
N PRO A 749 32.74 -38.95 -27.05
CA PRO A 749 34.17 -38.78 -26.80
C PRO A 749 34.84 -40.10 -26.39
N GLY A 750 35.88 -40.50 -27.13
CA GLY A 750 36.69 -41.68 -26.84
C GLY A 750 36.09 -43.03 -27.25
N VAL A 751 34.95 -43.05 -27.95
CA VAL A 751 34.35 -44.31 -28.39
C VAL A 751 34.42 -44.50 -29.91
N ASN A 752 35.33 -45.39 -30.30
CA ASN A 752 35.80 -45.57 -31.69
C ASN A 752 34.87 -46.42 -32.58
N GLY A 753 33.88 -47.10 -31.99
CA GLY A 753 33.05 -48.08 -32.70
C GLY A 753 32.12 -47.51 -33.78
N TYR A 754 32.04 -46.19 -33.92
CA TYR A 754 31.07 -45.48 -34.77
C TYR A 754 31.71 -44.32 -35.56
N ASN A 755 33.04 -44.30 -35.69
CA ASN A 755 33.76 -43.20 -36.33
C ASN A 755 33.40 -43.08 -37.82
N PHE A 756 33.40 -41.83 -38.28
CA PHE A 756 33.17 -41.44 -39.66
C PHE A 756 34.46 -41.56 -40.48
N LYS A 757 34.34 -41.99 -41.73
CA LYS A 757 35.45 -42.03 -42.68
C LYS A 757 35.17 -41.15 -43.89
N GLY A 758 35.97 -40.11 -44.05
CA GLY A 758 35.80 -39.12 -45.11
C GLY A 758 36.29 -37.73 -44.72
N VAL A 759 35.84 -36.72 -45.45
CA VAL A 759 36.24 -35.33 -45.24
C VAL A 759 35.07 -34.53 -44.68
N LEU A 760 35.30 -33.74 -43.63
CA LEU A 760 34.36 -32.74 -43.12
C LEU A 760 34.95 -31.35 -43.27
N ASP A 761 34.10 -30.40 -43.67
CA ASP A 761 34.49 -29.05 -44.02
C ASP A 761 33.40 -28.05 -43.58
N ASP A 762 33.81 -26.86 -43.16
CA ASP A 762 32.96 -25.69 -42.98
C ASP A 762 31.72 -25.91 -42.10
N ILE A 763 31.94 -26.39 -40.87
CA ILE A 763 30.88 -26.75 -39.93
C ILE A 763 30.33 -25.51 -39.24
N ARG A 764 29.01 -25.35 -39.22
CA ARG A 764 28.26 -24.29 -38.54
C ARG A 764 27.16 -24.86 -37.66
N ILE A 765 27.03 -24.35 -36.45
CA ILE A 765 25.98 -24.68 -35.50
C ILE A 765 25.28 -23.39 -35.11
N TYR A 766 23.96 -23.34 -35.32
CA TYR A 766 23.11 -22.22 -34.94
C TYR A 766 22.16 -22.64 -33.82
N ASN A 767 21.93 -21.74 -32.85
CA ASN A 767 20.97 -21.92 -31.77
C ASN A 767 19.50 -21.61 -32.17
N ARG A 768 19.25 -21.55 -33.48
CA ARG A 768 17.94 -21.33 -34.09
C ARG A 768 17.77 -22.18 -35.35
N ALA A 769 16.53 -22.27 -35.80
CA ALA A 769 16.22 -22.82 -37.12
C ALA A 769 16.56 -21.80 -38.22
N LEU A 770 17.39 -22.19 -39.18
CA LEU A 770 17.61 -21.42 -40.40
C LEU A 770 16.41 -21.57 -41.35
N SER A 771 16.08 -20.49 -42.06
CA SER A 771 15.12 -20.51 -43.15
C SER A 771 15.68 -21.16 -44.40
N GLN A 772 14.79 -21.64 -45.29
CA GLN A 772 15.19 -22.19 -46.59
C GLN A 772 16.08 -21.23 -47.40
N SER A 773 15.81 -19.93 -47.36
CA SER A 773 16.62 -18.93 -48.07
C SER A 773 18.03 -18.79 -47.50
N GLU A 774 18.18 -18.85 -46.18
CA GLU A 774 19.51 -18.83 -45.54
C GLU A 774 20.30 -20.08 -45.88
N ILE A 775 19.64 -21.25 -45.88
CA ILE A 775 20.27 -22.52 -46.25
C ILE A 775 20.69 -22.50 -47.74
N GLN A 776 19.88 -21.94 -48.63
CA GLN A 776 20.25 -21.74 -50.03
C GLN A 776 21.42 -20.79 -50.19
N ALA A 777 21.49 -19.72 -49.39
CA ALA A 777 22.62 -18.79 -49.41
C ALA A 777 23.93 -19.47 -48.96
N LEU A 778 23.87 -20.34 -47.94
CA LEU A 778 25.02 -21.16 -47.53
C LEU A 778 25.49 -22.08 -48.65
N TYR A 779 24.58 -22.68 -49.42
CA TYR A 779 24.92 -23.53 -50.56
C TYR A 779 25.51 -22.75 -51.73
N ALA A 780 24.92 -21.58 -52.05
CA ALA A 780 25.34 -20.73 -53.16
C ALA A 780 26.67 -19.99 -52.90
N GLY A 781 27.14 -19.97 -51.65
CA GLY A 781 28.37 -19.32 -51.21
C GLY A 781 29.64 -20.00 -51.74
N THR A 782 29.88 -19.95 -53.05
CA THR A 782 31.24 -20.00 -53.62
C THR A 782 31.40 -19.09 -54.84
N THR A 783 31.84 -17.87 -54.63
CA THR A 783 32.86 -17.17 -55.43
C THR A 783 33.15 -15.85 -54.73
N GLY A 784 34.39 -15.65 -54.26
CA GLY A 784 34.86 -14.34 -53.79
C GLY A 784 35.55 -14.38 -52.43
N ILE A 785 36.80 -13.95 -52.41
CA ILE A 785 37.62 -13.69 -51.22
C ILE A 785 36.98 -12.57 -50.38
N ALA A 786 37.14 -12.66 -49.06
CA ALA A 786 36.60 -11.75 -48.06
C ALA A 786 36.88 -10.26 -48.33
N GLY A 787 35.86 -9.44 -48.10
CA GLY A 787 35.94 -7.97 -48.10
C GLY A 787 34.56 -7.34 -48.23
N ASP A 788 33.96 -7.00 -47.10
CA ASP A 788 32.87 -6.04 -46.90
C ASP A 788 31.45 -6.33 -47.44
N SER A 789 30.52 -6.39 -46.47
CA SER A 789 29.11 -5.94 -46.49
C SER A 789 28.18 -6.48 -47.60
N PRO A 790 26.97 -6.99 -47.27
CA PRO A 790 25.99 -7.39 -48.27
C PRO A 790 25.40 -6.14 -48.97
N SER A 791 26.08 -5.65 -50.00
CA SER A 791 25.54 -4.65 -50.94
C SER A 791 25.26 -5.31 -52.28
N GLY A 792 24.24 -6.16 -52.32
CA GLY A 792 23.56 -6.45 -53.57
C GLY A 792 22.69 -5.25 -53.95
N LEU A 793 23.23 -4.30 -54.73
CA LEU A 793 22.43 -3.21 -55.27
C LEU A 793 21.32 -3.79 -56.15
N PRO A 794 20.04 -3.43 -55.92
CA PRO A 794 18.94 -4.02 -56.65
C PRO A 794 18.96 -3.54 -58.10
N ARG A 795 18.79 -4.43 -59.09
CA ARG A 795 18.86 -4.06 -60.52
C ARG A 795 17.66 -3.23 -60.99
N GLU A 796 16.53 -3.33 -60.30
CA GLU A 796 15.33 -2.51 -60.50
C GLU A 796 14.96 -1.82 -59.16
N PRO A 797 14.18 -0.73 -59.15
CA PRO A 797 13.68 -0.15 -57.92
C PRO A 797 12.89 -1.18 -57.10
N VAL A 798 13.15 -1.29 -55.79
CA VAL A 798 12.43 -2.18 -54.86
C VAL A 798 11.96 -1.39 -53.65
N LEU A 799 10.76 -1.67 -53.16
CA LEU A 799 10.22 -1.10 -51.92
C LEU A 799 10.00 -2.24 -50.93
N TYR A 800 10.62 -2.18 -49.75
CA TYR A 800 10.53 -3.21 -48.71
C TYR A 800 9.35 -2.94 -47.76
N PRO A 801 8.83 -3.97 -47.05
CA PRO A 801 7.91 -3.77 -45.94
C PRO A 801 8.52 -2.84 -44.89
N ASN A 802 7.72 -1.95 -44.31
CA ASN A 802 8.16 -1.11 -43.21
C ASN A 802 8.24 -1.93 -41.91
N TYR A 803 9.18 -1.59 -41.03
CA TYR A 803 9.33 -2.24 -39.72
C TYR A 803 9.61 -1.21 -38.60
N PRO A 804 8.90 -1.29 -37.46
CA PRO A 804 7.79 -2.22 -37.17
C PRO A 804 6.51 -1.96 -38.02
N ASN A 805 5.62 -2.94 -38.13
CA ASN A 805 4.29 -2.80 -38.74
C ASN A 805 3.31 -3.85 -38.17
N PRO A 806 2.31 -3.49 -37.34
CA PRO A 806 1.95 -2.12 -36.94
C PRO A 806 3.04 -1.42 -36.12
N PHE A 807 3.07 -0.08 -36.12
CA PHE A 807 4.10 0.73 -35.43
C PHE A 807 3.49 1.83 -34.55
N ASN A 808 4.25 2.27 -33.53
CA ASN A 808 3.88 3.36 -32.61
C ASN A 808 5.10 4.21 -32.19
N PRO A 809 5.14 5.52 -32.50
CA PRO A 809 4.66 6.13 -33.72
C PRO A 809 5.71 6.04 -34.84
N VAL A 810 6.82 5.32 -34.62
CA VAL A 810 7.98 5.32 -35.51
C VAL A 810 8.11 4.01 -36.29
N THR A 811 8.25 4.10 -37.62
CA THR A 811 8.61 2.98 -38.49
C THR A 811 9.74 3.36 -39.42
N ASN A 812 10.52 2.37 -39.83
CA ASN A 812 11.50 2.53 -40.89
C ASN A 812 10.93 2.02 -42.22
N VAL A 813 11.16 2.76 -43.30
CA VAL A 813 10.85 2.38 -44.68
C VAL A 813 12.16 2.24 -45.43
N GLU A 814 12.39 1.04 -45.97
CA GLU A 814 13.58 0.73 -46.75
C GLU A 814 13.20 0.58 -48.23
N PHE A 815 14.04 1.11 -49.12
CA PHE A 815 13.88 1.01 -50.56
C PHE A 815 15.23 0.93 -51.27
N GLY A 816 15.23 0.29 -52.42
CA GLY A 816 16.40 0.11 -53.26
C GLY A 816 16.25 0.77 -54.62
N ILE A 817 17.34 1.32 -55.14
CA ILE A 817 17.43 2.00 -56.43
C ILE A 817 18.54 1.36 -57.24
N GLY A 818 18.28 1.03 -58.51
CA GLY A 818 19.21 0.27 -59.36
C GLY A 818 20.01 1.09 -60.37
N SER A 819 19.55 2.30 -60.67
CA SER A 819 20.24 3.25 -61.55
C SER A 819 20.13 4.65 -60.98
N ARG A 820 21.03 5.58 -61.32
CA ARG A 820 20.93 6.95 -60.82
C ARG A 820 19.68 7.63 -61.41
N GLU A 821 18.70 7.93 -60.57
CA GLU A 821 17.41 8.51 -60.97
C GLU A 821 16.81 9.41 -59.89
N TRP A 822 15.82 10.22 -60.26
CA TRP A 822 15.08 11.05 -59.30
C TRP A 822 14.06 10.19 -58.55
N VAL A 823 14.12 10.22 -57.21
CA VAL A 823 13.30 9.34 -56.37
C VAL A 823 12.38 10.16 -55.49
N THR A 824 11.10 9.77 -55.48
CA THR A 824 10.12 10.28 -54.52
C THR A 824 9.56 9.15 -53.67
N LEU A 825 9.58 9.32 -52.35
CA LEU A 825 8.90 8.43 -51.40
C LEU A 825 7.95 9.27 -50.56
N LYS A 826 6.65 8.97 -50.69
CA LYS A 826 5.58 9.75 -50.06
C LYS A 826 4.59 8.85 -49.34
N VAL A 827 4.03 9.36 -48.26
CA VAL A 827 2.97 8.74 -47.47
C VAL A 827 1.63 9.35 -47.84
N TYR A 828 0.61 8.51 -47.96
CA TYR A 828 -0.76 8.84 -48.31
C TYR A 828 -1.73 8.23 -47.31
N ASP A 829 -2.87 8.88 -47.09
CA ASP A 829 -4.01 8.27 -46.41
C ASP A 829 -4.82 7.38 -47.36
N LEU A 830 -5.85 6.70 -46.83
CA LEU A 830 -6.72 5.81 -47.63
C LEU A 830 -7.53 6.54 -48.72
N LEU A 831 -7.67 7.86 -48.64
CA LEU A 831 -8.32 8.68 -49.66
C LEU A 831 -7.33 9.11 -50.77
N GLY A 832 -6.06 8.69 -50.66
CA GLY A 832 -5.00 9.05 -51.59
C GLY A 832 -4.48 10.47 -51.41
N ARG A 833 -4.81 11.15 -50.31
CA ARG A 833 -4.25 12.47 -49.99
C ARG A 833 -2.84 12.32 -49.46
N GLU A 834 -1.93 13.16 -49.94
CA GLU A 834 -0.54 13.16 -49.48
C GLU A 834 -0.46 13.65 -48.03
N VAL A 835 0.23 12.87 -47.20
CA VAL A 835 0.38 13.09 -45.76
C VAL A 835 1.78 13.62 -45.45
N ARG A 836 2.82 12.98 -46.02
CA ARG A 836 4.22 13.29 -45.75
C ARG A 836 5.08 12.96 -46.96
N THR A 837 5.98 13.87 -47.35
CA THR A 837 7.09 13.53 -48.26
C THR A 837 8.31 13.10 -47.42
N LEU A 838 8.77 11.86 -47.62
CA LEU A 838 9.94 11.30 -46.92
C LEU A 838 11.23 11.46 -47.73
N VAL A 839 11.14 11.38 -49.06
CA VAL A 839 12.27 11.56 -49.99
C VAL A 839 11.77 12.26 -51.25
N ASN A 840 12.51 13.24 -51.76
CA ASN A 840 12.27 13.89 -53.06
C ASN A 840 13.57 14.49 -53.62
N GLU A 841 14.48 13.63 -54.07
CA GLU A 841 15.83 14.02 -54.49
C GLU A 841 16.45 12.96 -55.42
N PRO A 842 17.52 13.28 -56.19
CA PRO A 842 18.22 12.29 -56.99
C PRO A 842 18.98 11.30 -56.10
N LYS A 843 18.79 10.01 -56.33
CA LYS A 843 19.49 8.93 -55.61
C LYS A 843 20.41 8.16 -56.57
N ALA A 844 21.58 7.76 -56.07
CA ALA A 844 22.47 6.85 -56.78
C ALA A 844 21.96 5.40 -56.61
N PRO A 845 22.51 4.41 -57.35
CA PRO A 845 22.24 3.01 -57.06
C PRO A 845 22.58 2.69 -55.59
N GLY A 846 21.61 2.23 -54.81
CA GLY A 846 21.73 2.14 -53.35
C GLY A 846 20.53 1.48 -52.69
N ILE A 847 20.75 0.91 -51.50
CA ILE A 847 19.68 0.63 -50.53
C ILE A 847 19.63 1.82 -49.57
N TYR A 848 18.43 2.34 -49.34
CA TYR A 848 18.17 3.53 -48.54
C TYR A 848 17.11 3.23 -47.49
N LYS A 849 17.34 3.72 -46.27
CA LYS A 849 16.40 3.62 -45.15
C LYS A 849 16.00 5.03 -44.72
N VAL A 850 14.70 5.28 -44.62
CA VAL A 850 14.14 6.53 -44.11
C VAL A 850 13.13 6.22 -43.02
N GLN A 851 13.09 7.06 -41.99
CA GLN A 851 12.17 6.90 -40.87
C GLN A 851 10.93 7.78 -41.07
N TRP A 852 9.76 7.25 -40.70
CA TRP A 852 8.55 8.05 -40.52
C TRP A 852 8.07 7.94 -39.08
N ASP A 853 7.81 9.08 -38.45
CA ASP A 853 7.42 9.26 -37.05
C ASP A 853 5.90 9.45 -36.86
N GLY A 854 5.12 9.14 -37.88
CA GLY A 854 3.67 9.29 -37.85
C GLY A 854 3.23 10.76 -37.80
N THR A 855 3.97 11.67 -38.43
CA THR A 855 3.61 13.09 -38.60
C THR A 855 3.36 13.48 -40.07
N ASN A 856 2.61 14.55 -40.31
CA ASN A 856 2.43 15.13 -41.66
C ASN A 856 3.55 16.13 -42.00
N ASP A 857 3.55 16.73 -43.19
CA ASP A 857 4.58 17.71 -43.62
C ASP A 857 4.67 18.95 -42.70
N ALA A 858 3.60 19.29 -41.96
CA ALA A 858 3.61 20.36 -40.96
C ALA A 858 4.16 19.92 -39.59
N GLY A 859 4.69 18.69 -39.48
CA GLY A 859 5.21 18.11 -38.24
C GLY A 859 4.12 17.71 -37.24
N LYS A 860 2.84 17.75 -37.63
CA LYS A 860 1.72 17.38 -36.75
C LYS A 860 1.48 15.88 -36.76
N PRO A 861 1.27 15.24 -35.59
CA PRO A 861 0.87 13.83 -35.50
C PRO A 861 -0.37 13.51 -36.34
N VAL A 862 -0.36 12.39 -37.07
CA VAL A 862 -1.54 11.86 -37.77
C VAL A 862 -2.24 10.76 -36.96
N ALA A 863 -3.53 10.53 -37.22
CA ALA A 863 -4.36 9.59 -36.47
C ALA A 863 -3.94 8.12 -36.66
N SER A 864 -4.27 7.25 -35.70
CA SER A 864 -4.13 5.80 -35.85
C SER A 864 -4.94 5.31 -37.06
N GLY A 865 -4.36 4.44 -37.89
CA GLY A 865 -5.00 3.99 -39.10
C GLY A 865 -4.06 3.38 -40.13
N ILE A 866 -4.63 2.99 -41.27
CA ILE A 866 -3.89 2.45 -42.42
C ILE A 866 -3.41 3.60 -43.29
N TYR A 867 -2.13 3.59 -43.60
CA TYR A 867 -1.48 4.51 -44.53
C TYR A 867 -0.84 3.73 -45.68
N LEU A 868 -0.68 4.38 -46.83
CA LEU A 868 0.03 3.86 -47.96
C LEU A 868 1.32 4.65 -48.15
N TYR A 869 2.46 3.99 -48.33
CA TYR A 869 3.69 4.65 -48.75
C TYR A 869 4.05 4.20 -50.16
N ARG A 870 4.44 5.16 -50.98
CA ARG A 870 4.65 4.98 -52.42
C ARG A 870 6.00 5.53 -52.82
N LEU A 871 6.80 4.65 -53.42
CA LEU A 871 8.07 4.96 -54.07
C LEU A 871 7.81 5.17 -55.57
N ARG A 872 8.31 6.27 -56.12
CA ARG A 872 8.44 6.47 -57.57
C ARG A 872 9.90 6.73 -57.89
N ALA A 873 10.43 5.91 -58.79
CA ALA A 873 11.78 5.97 -59.32
C ALA A 873 11.63 5.81 -60.84
N GLY A 874 11.91 6.89 -61.59
CA GLY A 874 11.68 6.94 -63.04
C GLY A 874 10.21 6.67 -63.39
N ASP A 875 9.98 5.68 -64.26
CA ASP A 875 8.66 5.23 -64.70
C ASP A 875 8.04 4.15 -63.78
N ARG A 876 8.79 3.65 -62.79
CA ARG A 876 8.31 2.62 -61.86
C ARG A 876 7.68 3.26 -60.63
N MET A 877 6.55 2.69 -60.22
CA MET A 877 5.80 3.12 -59.04
C MET A 877 5.45 1.90 -58.18
N LEU A 878 5.93 1.87 -56.94
CA LEU A 878 5.70 0.80 -55.98
C LEU A 878 4.96 1.36 -54.77
N THR A 879 3.90 0.69 -54.33
CA THR A 879 3.09 1.12 -53.18
C THR A 879 2.97 -0.03 -52.19
N ARG A 880 3.07 0.27 -50.89
CA ARG A 880 2.84 -0.66 -49.79
C ARG A 880 1.99 -0.02 -48.70
N LYS A 881 1.39 -0.86 -47.85
CA LYS A 881 0.55 -0.45 -46.72
C LYS A 881 1.31 -0.52 -45.40
N MET A 882 1.00 0.38 -44.49
CA MET A 882 1.48 0.40 -43.10
C MET A 882 0.35 0.75 -42.14
N VAL A 883 0.45 0.28 -40.90
CA VAL A 883 -0.56 0.47 -39.85
C VAL A 883 0.07 1.23 -38.69
N LEU A 884 -0.38 2.48 -38.48
CA LEU A 884 0.00 3.29 -37.32
C LEU A 884 -0.98 2.98 -36.18
N MET A 885 -0.44 2.53 -35.04
CA MET A 885 -1.19 2.39 -33.79
C MET A 885 -0.65 3.41 -32.79
N ARG A 886 -1.38 4.51 -32.60
CA ARG A 886 -1.23 5.37 -31.42
C ARG A 886 -2.31 5.06 -30.41
#